data_AF-A0A847K0R3-F1
#
_entry.id   AF-A0A847K0R3-F1
#
_cell.length_a   1.000
_cell.length_b   1.000
_cell.length_c   1.000
_cell.angle_alpha   90.00
_cell.angle_beta   90.00
_cell.angle_gamma   90.00
#
_symmetry.space_group_name_H-M   'P 1'
#
loop_
_entity.id
_entity.type
_entity.pdbx_description
1 polymer ?
#
loop_
_entity_poly.entity_id
_entity_poly.type
_entity_poly.pdbx_seq_one_letter_code
_entity_poly.pdbx_strand_id
1 'polypeptide(L)'
;MRRTVRLLVAFITIFALAIPAFAGLDDSWDWPNDPATGKPRRKIRIKYGFPAGTKLGDKELKDVMDEAVANWNGVKGQTGWEFEVVGATDEADVEIVSEDHDRPGGAVTTWSQDKDGRVKPGTCKVKFDPTPPGYSWDEAGKNKDDTKNPVSCAKHELSHLLRLDHQGGTRSVSLKLKDPQGKDTKNDDVTTVSADDIDEAKKTSTLPIKKAAEDHPAGHDAELRVPAFPLETPEYPTPPDIPDIYLWAPDGLFLNPARISLNRRVINSCPDPFLVDSGLNGRLLKVAEIQLEGSVGRSRIMLFQQICLILPYEGGELGYGHLFDMADPDYGPLEELGIYPVVWNPHTNMWMRLDLMHMGGQFILEPATNRAILYLPSHLLNSFFDIFYDDLLVGLAAPYAPFGDALLVVPDPLLGGYGGTVILTTELPAPPGGRTFEVTSPDPFVVPPGRLFLPEGMSRVEGSLATTAPPEPRHVPIQASEPSGYSIDSFFDIFVDVNLPAVQTPGQIGTTVALNAGVFRQSDGTPLVGQPVLFSVDGDPAGLAHTDASGWATFPYLIPERGGAGQRYFVATYLGAPMTYATRANWAQLDVLRAPTTLWTLDRVGTIGEPVIFRAYLRRLPDLSWLPDRLVDFSVDGTWLGTGETNPSGRADLPWIISDGPATRTILAEFPGDGAYDGSSATATLNALTHATRMVGVDREGPIGSYRILRSWLFRLDGSPVPGKVVWFAVDGTWLGADTTSPSGRAQVGYVIPWGGGAGPRPIHAEWFGDGGYLPSSCDNTLNVLRAAPYIWVHPRSVPAGGLARLYAYFRALPGYVPQEGKLVSFLVDGTWVADVHTGTGTAAGIARHDYVVSEPPGAHTIRCDFAGDAWVDPGFGTATLNVY
;
A
#
# COMPACT_ATOMS: atom_id res chain seq x y z
N MET A 1 2.26 34.30 -7.51
CA MET A 1 1.24 33.49 -8.21
C MET A 1 1.74 32.12 -8.71
N ARG A 2 2.87 32.00 -9.44
CA ARG A 2 3.40 30.69 -9.91
C ARG A 2 3.96 29.74 -8.83
N ARG A 3 4.30 30.23 -7.63
CA ARG A 3 4.72 29.39 -6.49
C ARG A 3 3.53 28.81 -5.70
N THR A 4 2.40 29.51 -5.65
CA THR A 4 1.19 29.05 -4.95
C THR A 4 0.45 27.94 -5.73
N VAL A 5 0.52 27.96 -7.07
CA VAL A 5 -0.06 26.90 -7.93
C VAL A 5 0.78 25.61 -7.88
N ARG A 6 2.10 25.69 -7.67
CA ARG A 6 2.96 24.49 -7.53
C ARG A 6 2.85 23.84 -6.16
N LEU A 7 2.63 24.61 -5.10
CA LEU A 7 2.33 24.06 -3.78
C LEU A 7 0.95 23.41 -3.75
N LEU A 8 -0.07 23.98 -4.41
CA LEU A 8 -1.41 23.38 -4.49
C LEU A 8 -1.43 22.07 -5.29
N VAL A 9 -0.64 21.97 -6.37
CA VAL A 9 -0.50 20.72 -7.15
C VAL A 9 0.33 19.67 -6.40
N ALA A 10 1.35 20.07 -5.64
CA ALA A 10 2.11 19.15 -4.77
C ALA A 10 1.27 18.65 -3.59
N PHE A 11 0.43 19.51 -2.99
CA PHE A 11 -0.49 19.13 -1.91
C PHE A 11 -1.59 18.16 -2.37
N ILE A 12 -2.12 18.35 -3.59
CA ILE A 12 -3.09 17.42 -4.20
C ILE A 12 -2.42 16.08 -4.59
N THR A 13 -1.13 16.09 -4.93
CA THR A 13 -0.38 14.86 -5.29
C THR A 13 0.05 14.06 -4.06
N ILE A 14 0.36 14.73 -2.94
CA ILE A 14 0.72 14.08 -1.67
C ILE A 14 -0.51 13.42 -1.02
N PHE A 15 -1.69 14.01 -1.13
CA PHE A 15 -2.95 13.37 -0.67
C PHE A 15 -3.40 12.20 -1.57
N ALA A 16 -2.97 12.16 -2.83
CA ALA A 16 -3.24 11.03 -3.73
C ALA A 16 -2.29 9.83 -3.52
N LEU A 17 -1.19 9.99 -2.76
CA LEU A 17 -0.17 8.96 -2.57
C LEU A 17 0.00 8.47 -1.12
N ALA A 18 -0.68 9.10 -0.15
CA ALA A 18 -0.62 8.74 1.28
C ALA A 18 -1.98 8.32 1.87
N ILE A 19 -2.91 7.86 1.02
CA ILE A 19 -4.00 6.99 1.47
C ILE A 19 -3.44 5.56 1.38
N PRO A 20 -3.26 4.80 2.48
CA PRO A 20 -3.10 3.36 2.35
C PRO A 20 -4.30 2.86 1.55
N ALA A 21 -4.08 1.95 0.60
CA ALA A 21 -5.16 1.29 -0.13
C ALA A 21 -6.12 0.54 0.82
N PHE A 22 -6.99 1.28 1.52
CA PHE A 22 -8.16 0.82 2.24
C PHE A 22 -9.42 0.96 1.39
N ALA A 23 -9.27 1.27 0.11
CA ALA A 23 -10.16 0.73 -0.91
C ALA A 23 -9.55 -0.61 -1.35
N GLY A 24 -9.66 -1.64 -0.48
CA GLY A 24 -9.79 -2.97 -1.04
C GLY A 24 -10.95 -2.89 -2.03
N LEU A 25 -10.74 -3.36 -3.27
CA LEU A 25 -11.89 -3.71 -4.10
C LEU A 25 -12.78 -4.56 -3.21
N ASP A 26 -13.98 -4.07 -2.90
CA ASP A 26 -15.00 -4.90 -2.33
C ASP A 26 -15.26 -5.98 -3.38
N ASP A 27 -14.61 -7.14 -3.20
CA ASP A 27 -14.64 -8.29 -4.10
C ASP A 27 -15.99 -9.03 -3.98
N SER A 28 -17.06 -8.28 -3.69
CA SER A 28 -18.46 -8.70 -3.61
C SER A 28 -19.05 -9.14 -4.97
N TRP A 29 -18.17 -9.42 -5.93
CA TRP A 29 -18.46 -9.80 -7.30
C TRP A 29 -17.93 -11.20 -7.63
N ASP A 30 -17.48 -11.95 -6.62
CA ASP A 30 -16.93 -13.26 -6.85
C ASP A 30 -17.99 -14.37 -6.93
N TRP A 31 -17.78 -15.29 -7.87
CA TRP A 31 -18.48 -16.56 -7.91
C TRP A 31 -17.94 -17.46 -6.79
N PRO A 32 -18.80 -18.23 -6.10
CA PRO A 32 -18.33 -19.18 -5.09
C PRO A 32 -17.25 -20.10 -5.67
N ASN A 33 -16.23 -20.43 -4.88
CA ASN A 33 -15.21 -21.40 -5.29
C ASN A 33 -15.88 -22.69 -5.74
N ASP A 34 -15.30 -23.33 -6.77
CA ASP A 34 -15.75 -24.64 -7.20
C ASP A 34 -15.58 -25.63 -6.02
N PRO A 35 -16.68 -26.21 -5.49
CA PRO A 35 -16.61 -27.06 -4.32
C PRO A 35 -15.76 -28.32 -4.54
N ALA A 36 -15.55 -28.74 -5.80
CA ALA A 36 -14.71 -29.89 -6.13
C ALA A 36 -13.20 -29.57 -6.10
N THR A 37 -12.82 -28.31 -6.33
CA THR A 37 -11.39 -27.94 -6.50
C THR A 37 -10.89 -26.92 -5.48
N GLY A 38 -11.79 -26.25 -4.74
CA GLY A 38 -11.47 -25.17 -3.80
C GLY A 38 -10.92 -23.90 -4.48
N LYS A 39 -10.88 -23.86 -5.81
CA LYS A 39 -10.37 -22.73 -6.60
C LYS A 39 -11.51 -21.83 -7.05
N PRO A 40 -11.22 -20.55 -7.39
CA PRO A 40 -12.22 -19.65 -7.96
C PRO A 40 -12.90 -20.30 -9.16
N ARG A 41 -14.23 -20.28 -9.17
CA ARG A 41 -14.99 -20.88 -10.27
C ARG A 41 -14.83 -20.03 -11.52
N ARG A 42 -14.20 -20.61 -12.55
CA ARG A 42 -14.01 -19.97 -13.87
C ARG A 42 -14.95 -20.48 -14.95
N LYS A 43 -15.80 -21.45 -14.60
CA LYS A 43 -16.85 -21.99 -15.45
C LYS A 43 -18.21 -21.50 -14.95
N ILE A 44 -18.87 -20.61 -15.70
CA ILE A 44 -20.16 -20.01 -15.34
C ILE A 44 -21.27 -20.74 -16.09
N ARG A 45 -22.21 -21.32 -15.35
CA ARG A 45 -23.35 -22.07 -15.91
C ARG A 45 -24.52 -21.13 -16.17
N ILE A 46 -24.99 -21.06 -17.42
CA ILE A 46 -26.06 -20.18 -17.87
C ILE A 46 -27.31 -21.02 -18.17
N LYS A 47 -28.48 -20.63 -17.65
CA LYS A 47 -29.77 -21.13 -18.12
C LYS A 47 -30.55 -20.06 -18.86
N TYR A 48 -31.34 -20.47 -19.85
CA TYR A 48 -32.28 -19.61 -20.55
C TYR A 48 -33.67 -19.71 -19.90
N GLY A 49 -34.07 -18.63 -19.25
CA GLY A 49 -35.35 -18.46 -18.55
C GLY A 49 -36.40 -17.68 -19.34
N PHE A 50 -36.23 -17.54 -20.66
CA PHE A 50 -37.20 -16.90 -21.55
C PHE A 50 -37.98 -17.94 -22.38
N PRO A 51 -39.22 -17.63 -22.83
CA PRO A 51 -40.01 -18.51 -23.68
C PRO A 51 -39.27 -18.91 -24.98
N ALA A 52 -39.48 -20.14 -25.44
CA ALA A 52 -38.99 -20.55 -26.76
C ALA A 52 -39.60 -19.65 -27.86
N GLY A 53 -38.76 -19.21 -28.80
CA GLY A 53 -39.17 -18.28 -29.85
C GLY A 53 -39.21 -16.80 -29.46
N THR A 54 -38.74 -16.41 -28.26
CA THR A 54 -38.49 -14.99 -27.95
C THR A 54 -37.50 -14.41 -28.96
N LYS A 55 -37.87 -13.32 -29.63
CA LYS A 55 -37.06 -12.70 -30.68
C LYS A 55 -36.46 -11.35 -30.26
N LEU A 56 -35.27 -11.07 -30.76
CA LEU A 56 -34.63 -9.75 -30.80
C LEU A 56 -34.47 -9.35 -32.27
N GLY A 57 -35.46 -8.62 -32.81
CA GLY A 57 -35.60 -8.42 -34.26
C GLY A 57 -35.90 -9.75 -34.95
N ASP A 58 -35.09 -10.12 -35.94
CA ASP A 58 -35.28 -11.36 -36.72
C ASP A 58 -34.60 -12.60 -36.11
N LYS A 59 -33.67 -12.43 -35.15
CA LYS A 59 -33.00 -13.54 -34.47
C LYS A 59 -33.76 -13.99 -33.23
N GLU A 60 -33.73 -15.28 -32.92
CA GLU A 60 -34.15 -15.74 -31.59
C GLU A 60 -33.14 -15.29 -30.53
N LEU A 61 -33.60 -14.83 -29.38
CA LEU A 61 -32.75 -14.43 -28.25
C LEU A 61 -31.81 -15.56 -27.83
N LYS A 62 -32.27 -16.82 -27.98
CA LYS A 62 -31.43 -18.00 -27.79
C LYS A 62 -30.20 -17.99 -28.69
N ASP A 63 -30.39 -17.78 -29.98
CA ASP A 63 -29.30 -17.79 -30.96
C ASP A 63 -28.31 -16.63 -30.71
N VAL A 64 -28.83 -15.46 -30.32
CA VAL A 64 -28.02 -14.31 -29.93
C VAL A 64 -27.12 -14.65 -28.73
N MET A 65 -27.68 -15.30 -27.71
CA MET A 65 -26.93 -15.69 -26.51
C MET A 65 -25.94 -16.81 -26.79
N ASP A 66 -26.32 -17.81 -27.58
CA ASP A 66 -25.41 -18.89 -27.99
C ASP A 66 -24.21 -18.34 -28.76
N GLU A 67 -24.42 -17.36 -29.66
CA GLU A 67 -23.35 -16.68 -30.40
C GLU A 67 -22.42 -15.90 -29.45
N ALA A 68 -22.97 -15.15 -28.48
CA ALA A 68 -22.18 -14.40 -27.50
C ALA A 68 -21.36 -15.33 -26.58
N VAL A 69 -21.95 -16.44 -26.13
CA VAL A 69 -21.27 -17.49 -25.36
C VAL A 69 -20.14 -18.14 -26.17
N ALA A 70 -20.39 -18.44 -27.45
CA ALA A 70 -19.37 -19.01 -28.33
C ALA A 70 -18.19 -18.05 -28.52
N ASN A 71 -18.42 -16.74 -28.63
CA ASN A 71 -17.36 -15.73 -28.75
C ASN A 71 -16.43 -15.70 -27.53
N TRP A 72 -16.99 -15.70 -26.31
CA TRP A 72 -16.19 -15.77 -25.08
C TRP A 72 -15.48 -17.12 -24.93
N ASN A 73 -16.14 -18.23 -25.23
CA ASN A 73 -15.52 -19.56 -25.17
C ASN A 73 -14.41 -19.76 -26.20
N GLY A 74 -14.45 -19.05 -27.34
CA GLY A 74 -13.40 -19.06 -28.35
C GLY A 74 -12.05 -18.53 -27.82
N VAL A 75 -12.07 -17.71 -26.77
CA VAL A 75 -10.86 -17.14 -26.14
C VAL A 75 -10.56 -17.73 -24.76
N LYS A 76 -11.24 -18.82 -24.36
CA LYS A 76 -11.06 -19.44 -23.02
C LYS A 76 -9.63 -19.87 -22.70
N GLY A 77 -8.85 -20.29 -23.70
CA GLY A 77 -7.44 -20.63 -23.53
C GLY A 77 -6.54 -19.44 -23.21
N GLN A 78 -7.01 -18.22 -23.49
CA GLN A 78 -6.30 -16.96 -23.22
C GLN A 78 -6.80 -16.31 -21.93
N THR A 79 -8.11 -16.36 -21.68
CA THR A 79 -8.76 -15.70 -20.53
C THR A 79 -8.87 -16.58 -19.29
N GLY A 80 -8.87 -17.91 -19.44
CA GLY A 80 -9.14 -18.85 -18.35
C GLY A 80 -10.62 -18.99 -17.96
N TRP A 81 -11.53 -18.25 -18.60
CA TRP A 81 -12.98 -18.26 -18.33
C TRP A 81 -13.76 -19.09 -19.35
N GLU A 82 -14.81 -19.77 -18.91
CA GLU A 82 -15.70 -20.59 -19.75
C GLU A 82 -17.17 -20.38 -19.35
N PHE A 83 -18.05 -20.27 -20.34
CA PHE A 83 -19.50 -20.30 -20.16
C PHE A 83 -20.07 -21.65 -20.58
N GLU A 84 -20.96 -22.21 -19.79
CA GLU A 84 -21.65 -23.47 -20.09
C GLU A 84 -23.16 -23.25 -20.06
N VAL A 85 -23.81 -23.43 -21.22
CA VAL A 85 -25.28 -23.39 -21.27
C VAL A 85 -25.81 -24.71 -20.70
N VAL A 86 -26.54 -24.61 -19.59
CA VAL A 86 -27.21 -25.74 -18.94
C VAL A 86 -28.71 -25.71 -19.23
N GLY A 87 -29.33 -26.89 -19.21
CA GLY A 87 -30.79 -26.98 -19.28
C GLY A 87 -31.47 -26.31 -18.07
N ALA A 88 -32.82 -26.33 -18.05
CA ALA A 88 -33.64 -25.78 -16.97
C ALA A 88 -33.46 -26.54 -15.64
N THR A 89 -32.29 -26.39 -15.04
CA THR A 89 -31.87 -26.99 -13.79
C THR A 89 -31.61 -25.88 -12.78
N ASP A 90 -31.83 -26.15 -11.50
CA ASP A 90 -31.54 -25.21 -10.41
C ASP A 90 -30.03 -24.99 -10.19
N GLU A 91 -29.20 -25.65 -11.00
CA GLU A 91 -27.75 -25.58 -10.92
C GLU A 91 -27.13 -24.39 -11.69
N ALA A 92 -27.92 -23.61 -12.41
CA ALA A 92 -27.39 -22.46 -13.15
C ALA A 92 -26.88 -21.37 -12.22
N ASP A 93 -25.72 -20.80 -12.57
CA ASP A 93 -25.13 -19.67 -11.88
C ASP A 93 -25.81 -18.35 -12.30
N VAL A 94 -26.19 -18.27 -13.58
CA VAL A 94 -26.86 -17.12 -14.21
C VAL A 94 -28.11 -17.56 -14.96
N GLU A 95 -29.20 -16.81 -14.80
CA GLU A 95 -30.42 -16.95 -15.59
C GLU A 95 -30.54 -15.81 -16.61
N ILE A 96 -30.62 -16.12 -17.90
CA ILE A 96 -30.96 -15.11 -18.91
C ILE A 96 -32.48 -15.05 -19.02
N VAL A 97 -33.08 -13.90 -18.78
CA VAL A 97 -34.54 -13.71 -18.85
C VAL A 97 -34.90 -12.67 -19.89
N SER A 98 -36.12 -12.78 -20.43
CA SER A 98 -36.73 -11.76 -21.27
C SER A 98 -37.75 -11.02 -20.42
N GLU A 99 -37.42 -9.82 -19.97
CA GLU A 99 -38.27 -9.00 -19.11
C GLU A 99 -38.20 -7.56 -19.59
N ASP A 100 -39.36 -6.91 -19.72
CA ASP A 100 -39.45 -5.49 -20.01
C ASP A 100 -38.74 -4.69 -18.90
N HIS A 101 -37.94 -3.69 -19.28
CA HIS A 101 -37.31 -2.80 -18.31
C HIS A 101 -37.22 -1.36 -18.80
N ASP A 102 -37.40 -0.39 -17.91
CA ASP A 102 -37.44 1.03 -18.26
C ASP A 102 -36.08 1.65 -18.66
N ARG A 103 -35.02 0.85 -18.84
CA ARG A 103 -33.67 1.32 -19.19
C ARG A 103 -33.41 1.31 -20.72
N PRO A 104 -32.82 2.38 -21.30
CA PRO A 104 -32.58 2.53 -22.74
C PRO A 104 -31.45 1.64 -23.33
N GLY A 105 -31.00 0.61 -22.60
CA GLY A 105 -29.87 -0.25 -22.96
C GLY A 105 -30.24 -1.57 -23.64
N GLY A 106 -31.51 -1.98 -23.60
CA GLY A 106 -31.99 -3.27 -24.13
C GLY A 106 -31.55 -4.51 -23.33
N ALA A 107 -30.60 -4.38 -22.39
CA ALA A 107 -30.28 -5.41 -21.43
C ALA A 107 -29.77 -4.83 -20.10
N VAL A 108 -29.87 -5.61 -19.02
CA VAL A 108 -29.29 -5.30 -17.70
C VAL A 108 -28.95 -6.56 -16.92
N THR A 109 -27.76 -6.59 -16.35
CA THR A 109 -27.36 -7.62 -15.38
C THR A 109 -27.78 -7.22 -13.96
N THR A 110 -28.42 -8.14 -13.24
CA THR A 110 -28.86 -7.99 -11.84
C THR A 110 -28.42 -9.22 -11.04
N TRP A 111 -28.16 -9.09 -9.75
CA TRP A 111 -27.80 -10.22 -8.88
C TRP A 111 -28.13 -9.90 -7.42
N SER A 112 -28.05 -10.92 -6.57
CA SER A 112 -28.02 -10.73 -5.12
C SER A 112 -26.77 -11.38 -4.53
N GLN A 113 -26.26 -10.77 -3.46
CA GLN A 113 -25.06 -11.24 -2.78
C GLN A 113 -25.43 -12.08 -1.54
N ASP A 114 -24.55 -13.00 -1.15
CA ASP A 114 -24.57 -13.67 0.14
C ASP A 114 -23.96 -12.80 1.25
N LYS A 115 -23.96 -13.33 2.48
CA LYS A 115 -23.44 -12.64 3.65
C LYS A 115 -21.93 -12.35 3.58
N ASP A 116 -21.22 -13.05 2.70
CA ASP A 116 -19.79 -12.85 2.45
C ASP A 116 -19.56 -11.92 1.24
N GLY A 117 -20.63 -11.31 0.70
CA GLY A 117 -20.59 -10.45 -0.48
C GLY A 117 -20.57 -11.22 -1.81
N ARG A 118 -20.54 -12.55 -1.85
CA ARG A 118 -20.41 -13.31 -3.12
C ARG A 118 -21.73 -13.38 -3.89
N VAL A 119 -21.68 -13.52 -5.22
CA VAL A 119 -22.88 -13.72 -6.04
C VAL A 119 -23.53 -15.06 -5.65
N LYS A 120 -24.79 -15.04 -5.17
CA LYS A 120 -25.53 -16.28 -4.89
C LYS A 120 -25.87 -17.00 -6.19
N PRO A 121 -25.45 -18.27 -6.38
CA PRO A 121 -25.83 -19.06 -7.54
C PRO A 121 -27.34 -19.04 -7.77
N GLY A 122 -27.76 -18.86 -9.02
CA GLY A 122 -29.16 -18.82 -9.41
C GLY A 122 -29.88 -17.49 -9.13
N THR A 123 -29.21 -16.50 -8.54
CA THR A 123 -29.81 -15.16 -8.30
C THR A 123 -29.32 -14.10 -9.28
N CYS A 124 -28.22 -14.37 -10.01
CA CYS A 124 -27.79 -13.51 -11.09
C CYS A 124 -28.72 -13.68 -12.29
N LYS A 125 -29.32 -12.57 -12.75
CA LYS A 125 -30.16 -12.51 -13.94
C LYS A 125 -29.61 -11.50 -14.93
N VAL A 126 -29.41 -11.91 -16.17
CA VAL A 126 -29.24 -10.98 -17.29
C VAL A 126 -30.59 -10.83 -17.97
N LYS A 127 -31.17 -9.65 -17.87
CA LYS A 127 -32.49 -9.34 -18.44
C LYS A 127 -32.29 -8.71 -19.80
N PHE A 128 -32.94 -9.24 -20.83
CA PHE A 128 -33.04 -8.61 -22.15
C PHE A 128 -34.47 -8.10 -22.35
N ASP A 129 -34.59 -6.85 -22.77
CA ASP A 129 -35.86 -6.28 -23.19
C ASP A 129 -35.99 -6.47 -24.71
N PRO A 130 -36.94 -7.29 -25.19
CA PRO A 130 -37.18 -7.48 -26.62
C PRO A 130 -37.86 -6.27 -27.27
N THR A 131 -38.45 -5.38 -26.48
CA THR A 131 -39.22 -4.20 -26.94
C THR A 131 -38.88 -2.94 -26.13
N PRO A 132 -37.61 -2.50 -26.06
CA PRO A 132 -37.23 -1.41 -25.18
C PRO A 132 -37.94 -0.10 -25.59
N PRO A 133 -38.50 0.67 -24.64
CA PRO A 133 -39.21 1.90 -24.95
C PRO A 133 -38.33 2.89 -25.73
N GLY A 134 -38.73 3.21 -26.97
CA GLY A 134 -37.99 4.14 -27.84
C GLY A 134 -36.92 3.51 -28.75
N TYR A 135 -36.66 2.20 -28.64
CA TYR A 135 -35.73 1.47 -29.49
C TYR A 135 -36.38 0.18 -30.00
N SER A 136 -36.74 0.13 -31.27
CA SER A 136 -37.12 -1.14 -31.92
C SER A 136 -35.86 -1.79 -32.50
N TRP A 137 -35.68 -3.09 -32.29
CA TRP A 137 -34.81 -3.90 -33.12
C TRP A 137 -35.41 -3.97 -34.52
N ASP A 138 -34.65 -3.63 -35.55
CA ASP A 138 -35.07 -3.70 -36.95
C ASP A 138 -35.03 -5.15 -37.48
N GLU A 139 -35.43 -5.34 -38.73
CA GLU A 139 -35.41 -6.64 -39.41
C GLU A 139 -33.97 -7.21 -39.53
N ALA A 140 -32.93 -6.37 -39.47
CA ALA A 140 -31.54 -6.85 -39.40
C ALA A 140 -31.10 -7.22 -37.96
N GLY A 141 -32.01 -7.11 -36.99
CA GLY A 141 -31.74 -7.31 -35.57
C GLY A 141 -30.99 -6.16 -34.93
N LYS A 142 -30.80 -5.01 -35.57
CA LYS A 142 -30.08 -3.85 -35.04
C LYS A 142 -31.04 -2.86 -34.39
N ASN A 143 -30.58 -2.07 -33.42
CA ASN A 143 -31.42 -0.97 -32.94
C ASN A 143 -31.72 0.03 -34.09
N LYS A 144 -32.82 0.76 -34.02
CA LYS A 144 -33.32 1.72 -35.04
C LYS A 144 -32.29 2.75 -35.59
N ASP A 145 -31.15 2.93 -34.92
CA ASP A 145 -30.04 3.78 -35.36
C ASP A 145 -28.93 3.01 -36.11
N ASP A 146 -29.16 1.72 -36.45
CA ASP A 146 -28.27 0.84 -37.24
C ASP A 146 -26.88 0.63 -36.60
N THR A 147 -26.77 0.82 -35.27
CA THR A 147 -25.48 0.92 -34.56
C THR A 147 -25.23 -0.14 -33.50
N LYS A 148 -26.23 -0.96 -33.13
CA LYS A 148 -26.08 -1.96 -32.07
C LYS A 148 -26.51 -3.35 -32.53
N ASN A 149 -25.54 -4.25 -32.63
CA ASN A 149 -25.75 -5.69 -32.81
C ASN A 149 -26.14 -6.35 -31.46
N PRO A 150 -27.24 -7.13 -31.40
CA PRO A 150 -27.74 -7.75 -30.17
C PRO A 150 -26.75 -8.76 -29.57
N VAL A 151 -25.90 -9.37 -30.41
CA VAL A 151 -24.79 -10.23 -29.97
C VAL A 151 -23.72 -9.42 -29.24
N SER A 152 -23.48 -8.18 -29.67
CA SER A 152 -22.53 -7.26 -29.02
C SER A 152 -23.05 -6.82 -27.65
N CYS A 153 -24.35 -6.47 -27.55
CA CYS A 153 -25.00 -6.20 -26.27
C CYS A 153 -24.95 -7.41 -25.34
N ALA A 154 -25.25 -8.61 -25.85
CA ALA A 154 -25.18 -9.83 -25.06
C ALA A 154 -23.75 -10.13 -24.57
N LYS A 155 -22.75 -9.94 -25.43
CA LYS A 155 -21.33 -10.09 -25.06
C LYS A 155 -20.92 -9.12 -23.96
N HIS A 156 -21.38 -7.87 -24.02
CA HIS A 156 -21.16 -6.85 -22.99
C HIS A 156 -21.79 -7.26 -21.66
N GLU A 157 -23.04 -7.72 -21.65
CA GLU A 157 -23.64 -8.16 -20.39
C GLU A 157 -22.93 -9.39 -19.80
N LEU A 158 -22.47 -10.31 -20.66
CA LEU A 158 -21.64 -11.43 -20.23
C LEU A 158 -20.27 -10.98 -19.70
N SER A 159 -19.74 -9.83 -20.12
CA SER A 159 -18.45 -9.30 -19.68
C SER A 159 -18.49 -8.90 -18.20
N HIS A 160 -19.63 -8.38 -17.72
CA HIS A 160 -19.86 -8.09 -16.30
C HIS A 160 -19.71 -9.33 -15.42
N LEU A 161 -20.07 -10.52 -15.94
CA LEU A 161 -19.96 -11.79 -15.22
C LEU A 161 -18.49 -12.25 -15.05
N LEU A 162 -17.56 -11.65 -15.81
CA LEU A 162 -16.12 -11.95 -15.82
C LEU A 162 -15.29 -10.94 -15.01
N ARG A 163 -15.96 -10.05 -14.25
CA ARG A 163 -15.37 -8.96 -13.46
C ARG A 163 -14.66 -7.88 -14.30
N LEU A 164 -15.16 -7.63 -15.51
CA LEU A 164 -14.68 -6.54 -16.34
C LEU A 164 -15.36 -5.24 -15.88
N ASP A 165 -14.58 -4.23 -15.50
CA ASP A 165 -15.14 -2.95 -15.03
C ASP A 165 -15.28 -1.99 -16.21
N HIS A 166 -16.51 -1.55 -16.47
CA HIS A 166 -16.82 -0.57 -17.50
C HIS A 166 -17.21 0.81 -16.92
N GLN A 167 -17.16 1.01 -15.59
CA GLN A 167 -17.58 2.26 -14.96
C GLN A 167 -16.45 3.31 -14.90
N GLY A 168 -16.37 4.12 -15.96
CA GLY A 168 -16.17 5.57 -15.84
C GLY A 168 -14.81 6.11 -15.38
N GLY A 169 -14.08 6.77 -16.30
CA GLY A 169 -13.15 7.87 -15.96
C GLY A 169 -11.83 7.87 -16.72
N THR A 170 -11.20 6.72 -16.91
CA THR A 170 -9.92 6.58 -17.62
C THR A 170 -10.11 5.74 -18.89
N ARG A 171 -10.39 6.44 -19.98
CA ARG A 171 -10.42 5.83 -21.32
C ARG A 171 -9.07 5.20 -21.64
N SER A 172 -8.94 3.86 -21.57
CA SER A 172 -7.92 3.12 -22.34
C SER A 172 -7.89 3.64 -23.78
N VAL A 173 -6.67 3.79 -24.27
CA VAL A 173 -6.32 4.50 -25.50
C VAL A 173 -6.55 3.64 -26.75
N SER A 174 -6.94 2.38 -26.56
CA SER A 174 -7.28 1.41 -27.57
C SER A 174 -8.77 1.46 -27.90
N LEU A 175 -9.14 1.20 -29.15
CA LEU A 175 -10.51 1.25 -29.68
C LEU A 175 -11.37 0.15 -29.06
N LYS A 176 -11.90 0.45 -27.87
CA LYS A 176 -12.58 -0.44 -26.92
C LYS A 176 -13.88 -1.05 -27.45
N LEU A 177 -14.35 -2.11 -26.78
CA LEU A 177 -15.77 -2.26 -26.49
C LEU A 177 -16.23 -0.98 -25.77
N LYS A 178 -16.65 0.00 -26.55
CA LYS A 178 -17.36 1.15 -26.01
C LYS A 178 -18.59 0.58 -25.33
N ASP A 179 -18.89 1.10 -24.14
CA ASP A 179 -20.21 0.95 -23.55
C ASP A 179 -21.22 1.08 -24.70
N PRO A 180 -22.03 0.05 -25.01
CA PRO A 180 -22.99 0.12 -26.11
C PRO A 180 -23.96 1.30 -25.93
N GLN A 181 -23.97 1.99 -24.79
CA GLN A 181 -24.76 3.19 -24.50
C GLN A 181 -24.04 4.53 -24.81
N GLY A 182 -22.76 4.51 -25.19
CA GLY A 182 -21.97 5.70 -25.53
C GLY A 182 -22.30 6.31 -26.90
N LYS A 183 -22.29 7.66 -27.03
CA LYS A 183 -22.70 8.41 -28.23
C LYS A 183 -21.84 8.22 -29.51
N ASP A 184 -20.92 7.26 -29.54
CA ASP A 184 -19.86 7.20 -30.56
C ASP A 184 -19.62 5.74 -31.04
N THR A 185 -20.71 5.01 -31.29
CA THR A 185 -20.80 3.54 -31.54
C THR A 185 -20.49 3.09 -32.97
N LYS A 186 -19.84 3.91 -33.78
CA LYS A 186 -19.77 3.70 -35.25
C LYS A 186 -18.96 2.46 -35.72
N ASN A 187 -18.46 1.61 -34.81
CA ASN A 187 -17.78 0.34 -35.11
C ASN A 187 -18.05 -0.76 -34.04
N ASP A 188 -19.13 -0.67 -33.27
CA ASP A 188 -19.39 -1.58 -32.13
C ASP A 188 -20.04 -2.93 -32.56
N ASP A 189 -20.14 -3.15 -33.88
CA ASP A 189 -20.68 -4.37 -34.51
C ASP A 189 -19.69 -5.56 -34.51
N VAL A 190 -18.50 -5.42 -33.90
CA VAL A 190 -17.49 -6.48 -33.86
C VAL A 190 -17.92 -7.57 -32.87
N THR A 191 -18.29 -8.74 -33.38
CA THR A 191 -18.73 -9.88 -32.56
C THR A 191 -17.57 -10.57 -31.84
N THR A 192 -16.32 -10.41 -32.29
CA THR A 192 -15.13 -10.97 -31.63
C THR A 192 -14.81 -10.25 -30.30
N VAL A 193 -14.28 -10.98 -29.32
CA VAL A 193 -13.76 -10.41 -28.06
C VAL A 193 -12.46 -9.65 -28.36
N SER A 194 -12.27 -8.45 -27.80
CA SER A 194 -11.08 -7.64 -28.09
C SER A 194 -9.86 -8.13 -27.29
N ALA A 195 -8.65 -7.77 -27.74
CA ALA A 195 -7.42 -8.12 -27.03
C ALA A 195 -7.38 -7.54 -25.60
N ASP A 196 -7.96 -6.36 -25.39
CA ASP A 196 -8.00 -5.73 -24.07
C ASP A 196 -8.93 -6.47 -23.11
N ASP A 197 -10.12 -6.88 -23.57
CA ASP A 197 -11.03 -7.67 -22.73
C ASP A 197 -10.43 -9.04 -22.43
N ILE A 198 -9.67 -9.61 -23.38
CA ILE A 198 -8.92 -10.85 -23.15
C ILE A 198 -7.87 -10.63 -22.04
N ASP A 199 -7.10 -9.54 -22.11
CA ASP A 199 -6.07 -9.22 -21.12
C ASP A 199 -6.67 -8.89 -19.75
N GLU A 200 -7.78 -8.17 -19.70
CA GLU A 200 -8.49 -7.85 -18.46
C GLU A 200 -9.13 -9.09 -17.86
N ALA A 201 -9.83 -9.91 -18.64
CA ALA A 201 -10.41 -11.18 -18.17
C ALA A 201 -9.31 -12.16 -17.72
N LYS A 202 -8.14 -12.15 -18.37
CA LYS A 202 -6.97 -12.92 -17.95
C LYS A 202 -6.43 -12.44 -16.60
N LYS A 203 -6.37 -11.12 -16.36
CA LYS A 203 -6.01 -10.58 -15.05
C LYS A 203 -7.02 -11.03 -13.99
N THR A 204 -8.31 -10.89 -14.24
CA THR A 204 -9.36 -11.31 -13.28
C THR A 204 -9.35 -12.82 -13.03
N SER A 205 -8.95 -13.62 -14.03
CA SER A 205 -8.82 -15.07 -13.87
C SER A 205 -7.67 -15.50 -12.96
N THR A 206 -6.59 -14.71 -12.90
CA THR A 206 -5.33 -15.05 -12.21
C THR A 206 -5.14 -14.36 -10.86
N LEU A 207 -5.91 -13.30 -10.58
CA LEU A 207 -5.87 -12.63 -9.29
C LEU A 207 -6.38 -13.57 -8.18
N PRO A 208 -5.61 -13.79 -7.10
CA PRO A 208 -6.12 -14.49 -5.93
C PRO A 208 -7.28 -13.68 -5.34
N ILE A 209 -8.33 -14.36 -4.87
CA ILE A 209 -9.41 -13.73 -4.11
C ILE A 209 -8.77 -13.09 -2.89
N LYS A 210 -8.66 -11.77 -2.89
CA LYS A 210 -8.20 -11.05 -1.71
C LYS A 210 -9.43 -10.89 -0.84
N LYS A 211 -9.62 -11.80 0.12
CA LYS A 211 -10.24 -11.39 1.38
C LYS A 211 -9.46 -10.18 1.87
N ALA A 212 -10.14 -9.18 2.42
CA ALA A 212 -9.48 -8.17 3.24
C ALA A 212 -8.48 -8.91 4.14
N ALA A 213 -7.20 -8.59 3.97
CA ALA A 213 -6.13 -9.27 4.66
C ALA A 213 -6.23 -8.85 6.13
N GLU A 214 -6.93 -9.66 6.91
CA GLU A 214 -6.49 -10.31 8.15
C GLU A 214 -7.71 -10.86 8.88
N ASP A 215 -7.74 -12.17 9.10
CA ASP A 215 -8.36 -12.68 10.32
C ASP A 215 -7.46 -12.16 11.45
N HIS A 216 -7.82 -11.02 12.06
CA HIS A 216 -7.18 -10.61 13.29
C HIS A 216 -7.42 -11.73 14.32
N PRO A 217 -6.39 -12.31 14.95
CA PRO A 217 -6.61 -13.17 16.09
C PRO A 217 -7.42 -12.36 17.13
N ALA A 218 -8.48 -12.96 17.66
CA ALA A 218 -9.38 -12.30 18.60
C ALA A 218 -8.56 -11.63 19.73
N GLY A 219 -8.70 -10.31 19.89
CA GLY A 219 -8.04 -9.55 20.96
C GLY A 219 -6.97 -8.51 20.55
N HIS A 220 -6.95 -8.02 19.30
CA HIS A 220 -6.09 -6.90 18.91
C HIS A 220 -6.89 -5.76 18.23
N ASP A 221 -6.64 -4.52 18.65
CA ASP A 221 -7.19 -3.31 18.02
C ASP A 221 -6.37 -2.92 16.79
N ALA A 222 -7.05 -2.61 15.67
CA ALA A 222 -6.44 -2.00 14.50
C ALA A 222 -6.45 -0.47 14.64
N GLU A 223 -5.28 0.16 14.73
CA GLU A 223 -5.14 1.61 14.79
C GLU A 223 -5.22 2.22 13.37
N LEU A 224 -6.33 2.87 13.03
CA LEU A 224 -6.43 3.68 11.80
C LEU A 224 -5.96 5.11 12.08
N ARG A 225 -4.71 5.43 11.74
CA ARG A 225 -4.17 6.81 11.80
C ARG A 225 -4.52 7.58 10.53
N VAL A 226 -5.30 8.65 10.66
CA VAL A 226 -5.44 9.67 9.61
C VAL A 226 -4.58 10.88 10.01
N PRO A 227 -3.49 11.19 9.28
CA PRO A 227 -2.66 12.34 9.63
C PRO A 227 -3.38 13.66 9.33
N ALA A 228 -3.43 14.54 10.33
CA ALA A 228 -3.86 15.92 10.18
C ALA A 228 -2.80 16.74 9.41
N PHE A 229 -3.26 17.69 8.60
CA PHE A 229 -2.40 18.59 7.82
C PHE A 229 -1.48 19.47 8.70
N PRO A 230 -0.23 19.75 8.29
CA PRO A 230 0.61 20.72 8.97
C PRO A 230 0.14 22.16 8.66
N LEU A 231 -0.14 22.93 9.71
CA LEU A 231 -0.44 24.36 9.66
C LEU A 231 0.79 25.11 10.19
N GLU A 232 1.67 25.55 9.28
CA GLU A 232 2.76 26.48 9.61
C GLU A 232 2.52 27.84 8.93
N THR A 233 2.19 28.85 9.74
CA THR A 233 2.67 30.23 9.52
C THR A 233 2.90 30.91 10.88
N PRO A 234 3.94 31.76 11.02
CA PRO A 234 4.39 32.26 12.32
C PRO A 234 3.75 33.59 12.77
N GLU A 235 3.70 33.74 14.10
CA GLU A 235 3.75 34.97 14.92
C GLU A 235 2.48 35.74 15.38
N TYR A 236 2.40 35.84 16.72
CA TYR A 236 1.74 36.83 17.63
C TYR A 236 0.35 36.51 18.27
N PRO A 237 0.05 36.99 19.51
CA PRO A 237 -0.19 36.09 20.65
C PRO A 237 -1.53 36.30 21.39
N THR A 238 -1.97 35.23 22.05
CA THR A 238 -2.80 35.10 23.28
C THR A 238 -4.00 34.13 23.13
N PRO A 239 -4.27 33.26 24.13
CA PRO A 239 -5.32 32.21 24.13
C PRO A 239 -6.60 32.70 24.88
N PRO A 240 -7.71 31.93 25.10
CA PRO A 240 -7.85 30.46 25.00
C PRO A 240 -9.23 29.88 24.51
N ASP A 241 -9.25 28.55 24.36
CA ASP A 241 -10.34 27.53 24.50
C ASP A 241 -11.62 27.54 23.64
N ILE A 242 -11.78 26.52 22.77
CA ILE A 242 -12.95 25.61 22.61
C ILE A 242 -12.45 24.26 22.00
N PRO A 243 -12.94 23.06 22.44
CA PRO A 243 -12.25 21.77 22.27
C PRO A 243 -12.63 20.97 21.01
N ASP A 244 -11.80 19.95 20.72
CA ASP A 244 -12.04 18.90 19.74
C ASP A 244 -13.35 18.15 20.00
N ILE A 245 -14.04 17.82 18.90
CA ILE A 245 -15.22 16.95 18.89
C ILE A 245 -14.74 15.50 18.85
N TYR A 246 -14.92 14.77 19.93
CA TYR A 246 -14.80 13.31 19.95
C TYR A 246 -16.16 12.70 19.56
N LEU A 247 -16.14 11.74 18.64
CA LEU A 247 -17.29 10.89 18.37
C LEU A 247 -16.99 9.50 18.94
N TRP A 248 -17.67 9.17 20.03
CA TRP A 248 -17.67 7.84 20.65
C TRP A 248 -18.95 7.12 20.22
N ALA A 249 -18.80 5.93 19.64
CA ALA A 249 -19.87 4.94 19.56
C ALA A 249 -19.31 3.62 20.11
N PRO A 250 -19.84 3.09 21.22
CA PRO A 250 -19.47 1.79 21.75
C PRO A 250 -20.15 0.64 20.97
N ASP A 251 -19.55 -0.53 21.04
CA ASP A 251 -20.03 -1.75 20.40
C ASP A 251 -21.44 -2.14 20.85
N GLY A 252 -22.25 -2.45 19.84
CA GLY A 252 -23.68 -2.71 19.99
C GLY A 252 -24.53 -1.99 18.95
N LEU A 253 -24.02 -1.67 17.75
CA LEU A 253 -24.89 -1.32 16.63
C LEU A 253 -24.47 -2.01 15.32
N PHE A 254 -25.25 -3.04 14.99
CA PHE A 254 -25.39 -3.60 13.66
C PHE A 254 -25.78 -2.51 12.66
N LEU A 255 -25.09 -2.46 11.52
CA LEU A 255 -25.53 -1.70 10.36
C LEU A 255 -25.69 -2.61 9.14
N ASN A 256 -26.93 -3.03 8.92
CA ASN A 256 -27.54 -2.97 7.59
C ASN A 256 -29.07 -2.85 7.75
N PRO A 257 -29.82 -2.07 6.94
CA PRO A 257 -29.45 -0.99 6.03
C PRO A 257 -30.04 0.36 6.50
N ALA A 258 -29.22 1.38 6.74
CA ALA A 258 -29.74 2.73 6.92
C ALA A 258 -28.85 3.78 6.22
N ARG A 259 -29.30 4.11 5.02
CA ARG A 259 -29.26 5.42 4.34
C ARG A 259 -28.45 6.50 5.09
N ILE A 260 -27.24 6.79 4.61
CA ILE A 260 -26.56 8.06 4.90
C ILE A 260 -27.41 9.17 4.27
N SER A 261 -28.08 9.96 5.10
CA SER A 261 -28.82 11.15 4.67
C SER A 261 -27.94 12.37 4.93
N LEU A 262 -27.32 12.89 3.88
CA LEU A 262 -26.57 14.14 3.95
C LEU A 262 -27.56 15.31 4.08
N ASN A 263 -27.61 15.91 5.26
CA ASN A 263 -28.43 17.10 5.49
C ASN A 263 -27.69 18.35 4.99
N ARG A 264 -28.25 18.99 3.97
CA ARG A 264 -27.73 20.20 3.32
C ARG A 264 -28.02 21.43 4.19
N ARG A 265 -26.99 22.24 4.49
CA ARG A 265 -27.16 23.66 4.83
C ARG A 265 -26.70 24.51 3.64
N VAL A 266 -27.65 25.19 2.99
CA VAL A 266 -27.50 26.26 1.97
C VAL A 266 -27.31 27.59 2.75
N ILE A 267 -26.65 28.68 2.32
CA ILE A 267 -26.80 29.54 1.11
C ILE A 267 -25.51 30.40 0.97
N ASN A 268 -24.87 30.61 -0.19
CA ASN A 268 -25.15 31.56 -1.30
C ASN A 268 -24.14 31.24 -2.45
N SER A 269 -24.38 31.30 -3.77
CA SER A 269 -25.39 31.99 -4.60
C SER A 269 -25.37 31.52 -6.08
N CYS A 270 -26.59 31.34 -6.67
CA CYS A 270 -27.06 31.54 -8.08
C CYS A 270 -26.55 30.67 -9.27
N PRO A 271 -27.33 30.56 -10.38
CA PRO A 271 -28.76 30.20 -10.51
C PRO A 271 -29.05 29.14 -11.62
N ASP A 272 -30.24 28.56 -11.56
CA ASP A 272 -30.88 27.63 -12.52
C ASP A 272 -31.41 28.35 -13.78
N PRO A 273 -31.47 27.66 -14.94
CA PRO A 273 -32.72 27.64 -15.70
C PRO A 273 -32.99 26.25 -16.31
N PHE A 274 -33.96 25.49 -15.78
CA PHE A 274 -35.28 25.21 -16.39
C PHE A 274 -36.04 24.10 -15.60
N LEU A 275 -36.98 24.55 -14.76
CA LEU A 275 -38.14 23.82 -14.20
C LEU A 275 -39.03 23.20 -15.31
N VAL A 276 -39.84 22.14 -15.10
CA VAL A 276 -41.12 22.12 -14.36
C VAL A 276 -41.57 20.66 -14.04
N ASP A 277 -41.78 20.39 -12.74
CA ASP A 277 -42.97 19.81 -12.02
C ASP A 277 -43.56 18.42 -12.42
N SER A 278 -44.29 17.64 -11.60
CA SER A 278 -44.95 17.78 -10.30
C SER A 278 -45.36 16.38 -9.80
N GLY A 279 -45.51 16.13 -8.49
CA GLY A 279 -46.20 14.89 -8.06
C GLY A 279 -46.11 14.45 -6.59
N LEU A 280 -46.95 15.06 -5.74
CA LEU A 280 -47.63 14.46 -4.57
C LEU A 280 -46.78 14.08 -3.33
N ASN A 281 -46.80 14.89 -2.26
CA ASN A 281 -47.82 14.94 -1.18
C ASN A 281 -47.83 13.74 -0.22
N GLY A 282 -47.45 14.00 1.03
CA GLY A 282 -48.29 13.59 2.17
C GLY A 282 -47.60 13.01 3.40
N ARG A 283 -47.84 13.70 4.55
CA ARG A 283 -47.98 13.17 5.93
C ARG A 283 -46.66 12.75 6.62
N LEU A 284 -46.43 12.98 7.92
CA LEU A 284 -47.05 13.76 9.00
C LEU A 284 -46.04 13.78 10.17
N LEU A 285 -46.14 14.85 10.96
CA LEU A 285 -45.43 15.19 12.20
C LEU A 285 -45.76 14.26 13.41
N LYS A 286 -44.83 14.08 14.38
CA LYS A 286 -44.95 14.39 15.84
C LYS A 286 -43.89 13.64 16.72
N VAL A 287 -42.96 14.35 17.41
CA VAL A 287 -42.88 14.71 18.88
C VAL A 287 -42.45 13.50 19.76
N ALA A 288 -41.54 13.50 20.77
CA ALA A 288 -40.97 14.45 21.77
C ALA A 288 -39.52 14.04 22.15
N GLU A 289 -38.54 14.93 22.42
CA GLU A 289 -38.11 15.57 23.70
C GLU A 289 -37.75 14.61 24.88
N ILE A 290 -36.48 14.59 25.30
CA ILE A 290 -36.04 14.54 26.73
C ILE A 290 -34.76 15.39 26.89
N GLN A 291 -34.76 16.20 27.95
CA GLN A 291 -33.86 17.28 28.34
C GLN A 291 -32.89 16.79 29.44
N LEU A 292 -31.64 17.27 29.47
CA LEU A 292 -30.79 17.25 30.68
C LEU A 292 -30.31 18.66 30.99
N GLU A 293 -30.68 19.14 32.17
CA GLU A 293 -30.36 20.44 32.74
C GLU A 293 -29.07 20.44 33.58
N GLY A 294 -28.35 21.57 33.53
CA GLY A 294 -27.61 22.16 34.66
C GLY A 294 -26.17 21.67 34.90
N SER A 295 -25.19 22.50 35.31
CA SER A 295 -25.08 23.94 35.49
C SER A 295 -23.58 24.30 35.65
N VAL A 296 -23.25 25.58 35.52
CA VAL A 296 -21.90 26.14 35.49
C VAL A 296 -21.30 26.23 36.91
N GLY A 297 -20.04 25.81 37.10
CA GLY A 297 -19.32 26.04 38.36
C GLY A 297 -17.83 25.70 38.27
N ARG A 298 -16.99 26.74 38.29
CA ARG A 298 -15.51 26.68 38.26
C ARG A 298 -14.93 25.83 39.40
N SER A 299 -13.92 24.98 39.13
CA SER A 299 -12.51 25.17 39.56
C SER A 299 -11.65 23.87 39.57
N ARG A 300 -10.44 24.01 39.02
CA ARG A 300 -9.15 23.33 39.33
C ARG A 300 -9.03 21.78 39.27
N ILE A 301 -8.37 21.34 38.19
CA ILE A 301 -7.19 20.45 38.10
C ILE A 301 -6.94 19.50 39.30
N MET A 302 -7.06 18.19 39.05
CA MET A 302 -6.00 17.18 39.32
C MET A 302 -6.14 16.02 38.33
N LEU A 303 -5.06 15.76 37.59
CA LEU A 303 -4.80 14.53 36.85
C LEU A 303 -4.51 13.40 37.83
N PHE A 304 -5.21 12.27 37.71
CA PHE A 304 -4.63 10.95 37.99
C PHE A 304 -5.20 9.94 36.98
N GLN A 305 -4.28 9.25 36.31
CA GLN A 305 -4.51 8.10 35.44
C GLN A 305 -4.56 6.81 36.28
N GLN A 306 -5.05 5.77 35.61
CA GLN A 306 -4.99 4.32 35.90
C GLN A 306 -6.20 3.78 36.71
N ILE A 307 -6.72 2.56 36.50
CA ILE A 307 -6.11 1.30 36.03
C ILE A 307 -7.13 0.43 35.26
N CYS A 308 -6.60 -0.28 34.26
CA CYS A 308 -6.91 -1.62 33.73
C CYS A 308 -7.98 -2.50 34.41
N LEU A 309 -8.74 -3.27 33.60
CA LEU A 309 -8.96 -4.69 33.87
C LEU A 309 -9.27 -5.47 32.58
N ILE A 310 -8.44 -6.49 32.30
CA ILE A 310 -8.64 -7.55 31.31
C ILE A 310 -9.03 -8.81 32.08
N LEU A 311 -10.05 -9.55 31.62
CA LEU A 311 -10.15 -11.00 31.85
C LEU A 311 -10.74 -11.71 30.60
N PRO A 312 -10.30 -12.95 30.29
CA PRO A 312 -10.51 -13.61 29.01
C PRO A 312 -11.75 -14.51 28.98
N TYR A 313 -12.21 -14.89 27.79
CA TYR A 313 -13.04 -16.08 27.62
C TYR A 313 -12.74 -16.81 26.31
N GLU A 314 -12.24 -18.05 26.43
CA GLU A 314 -12.31 -19.11 25.42
C GLU A 314 -13.55 -19.97 25.71
N GLY A 315 -14.20 -20.45 24.66
CA GLY A 315 -15.19 -21.52 24.74
C GLY A 315 -16.39 -21.28 23.85
N GLY A 316 -16.23 -21.53 22.54
CA GLY A 316 -17.35 -21.58 21.62
C GLY A 316 -18.24 -22.79 21.90
N GLU A 317 -19.51 -22.55 22.22
CA GLU A 317 -20.67 -23.32 21.73
C GLU A 317 -21.91 -22.41 21.77
N LEU A 318 -22.84 -22.67 20.83
CA LEU A 318 -24.05 -21.91 20.55
C LEU A 318 -25.04 -21.93 21.73
N GLY A 319 -25.38 -20.75 22.25
CA GLY A 319 -26.49 -20.54 23.19
C GLY A 319 -27.34 -19.35 22.76
N TYR A 320 -28.64 -19.57 22.57
CA TYR A 320 -29.63 -18.53 22.26
C TYR A 320 -29.74 -17.51 23.41
N GLY A 321 -29.42 -16.25 23.14
CA GLY A 321 -29.61 -15.13 24.07
C GLY A 321 -30.81 -14.28 23.66
N HIS A 322 -31.87 -14.32 24.46
CA HIS A 322 -33.03 -13.43 24.38
C HIS A 322 -32.69 -12.05 24.97
N LEU A 323 -33.15 -10.97 24.33
CA LEU A 323 -33.14 -9.61 24.86
C LEU A 323 -34.25 -9.46 25.92
N PHE A 324 -33.88 -9.04 27.13
CA PHE A 324 -34.81 -8.64 28.18
C PHE A 324 -35.10 -7.14 28.08
N ASP A 325 -36.38 -6.77 27.98
CA ASP A 325 -36.88 -5.41 28.09
C ASP A 325 -37.15 -5.11 29.57
N MET A 326 -36.47 -4.10 30.14
CA MET A 326 -36.61 -3.70 31.55
C MET A 326 -37.71 -2.66 31.78
N ALA A 327 -38.62 -2.44 30.82
CA ALA A 327 -39.74 -1.52 30.97
C ALA A 327 -41.12 -2.20 31.16
N ASP A 328 -41.17 -3.53 31.31
CA ASP A 328 -42.43 -4.26 31.59
C ASP A 328 -42.67 -4.40 33.11
N PRO A 329 -43.70 -3.76 33.68
CA PRO A 329 -44.02 -3.84 35.12
C PRO A 329 -44.68 -5.16 35.56
N ASP A 330 -44.91 -6.13 34.66
CA ASP A 330 -45.53 -7.42 35.01
C ASP A 330 -44.55 -8.57 35.29
N TYR A 331 -43.23 -8.31 35.39
CA TYR A 331 -42.24 -9.32 35.83
C TYR A 331 -41.82 -9.10 37.30
N GLY A 332 -42.06 -10.12 38.14
CA GLY A 332 -41.68 -10.14 39.55
C GLY A 332 -40.17 -10.13 39.82
N PRO A 333 -39.74 -9.97 41.08
CA PRO A 333 -38.34 -9.73 41.44
C PRO A 333 -37.44 -10.91 41.04
N LEU A 334 -36.34 -10.60 40.34
CA LEU A 334 -35.22 -11.52 40.11
C LEU A 334 -34.51 -11.79 41.45
N GLU A 335 -34.44 -13.07 41.83
CA GLU A 335 -33.61 -13.57 42.93
C GLU A 335 -32.12 -13.43 42.59
N GLU A 336 -31.28 -13.23 43.62
CA GLU A 336 -29.83 -13.13 43.54
C GLU A 336 -29.17 -14.29 42.76
N LEU A 337 -28.67 -13.99 41.58
CA LEU A 337 -27.66 -14.78 40.86
C LEU A 337 -26.63 -13.76 40.36
N GLY A 338 -25.34 -13.75 40.70
CA GLY A 338 -24.45 -14.71 41.34
C GLY A 338 -23.05 -14.40 40.79
N ILE A 339 -22.42 -13.34 41.28
CA ILE A 339 -21.03 -12.98 40.93
C ILE A 339 -20.11 -13.71 41.91
N TYR A 340 -19.25 -14.60 41.42
CA TYR A 340 -18.32 -15.38 42.26
C TYR A 340 -16.88 -15.02 41.91
N PRO A 341 -16.04 -14.66 42.89
CA PRO A 341 -14.61 -14.49 42.62
C PRO A 341 -13.97 -15.83 42.24
N VAL A 342 -13.03 -15.79 41.30
CA VAL A 342 -12.18 -16.92 40.93
C VAL A 342 -10.72 -16.60 41.23
N VAL A 343 -9.96 -17.59 41.69
CA VAL A 343 -8.52 -17.46 42.00
C VAL A 343 -7.74 -18.53 41.25
N TRP A 344 -6.58 -18.16 40.71
CA TRP A 344 -5.69 -19.06 39.98
C TRP A 344 -4.85 -19.90 40.94
N ASN A 345 -4.85 -21.22 40.75
CA ASN A 345 -3.99 -22.13 41.50
C ASN A 345 -2.76 -22.54 40.67
N PRO A 346 -1.53 -22.09 41.01
CA PRO A 346 -0.34 -22.37 40.22
C PRO A 346 0.13 -23.83 40.32
N HIS A 347 -0.34 -24.62 41.30
CA HIS A 347 0.01 -26.04 41.41
C HIS A 347 -0.84 -26.94 40.51
N THR A 348 -2.10 -26.57 40.25
CA THR A 348 -3.02 -27.34 39.38
C THR A 348 -3.23 -26.70 38.02
N ASN A 349 -2.75 -25.48 37.80
CA ASN A 349 -2.88 -24.70 36.57
C ASN A 349 -4.35 -24.53 36.13
N MET A 350 -5.25 -24.31 37.10
CA MET A 350 -6.68 -24.10 36.88
C MET A 350 -7.22 -22.93 37.71
N TRP A 351 -8.28 -22.28 37.20
CA TRP A 351 -9.05 -21.26 37.92
C TRP A 351 -10.07 -21.95 38.85
N MET A 352 -10.06 -21.60 40.13
CA MET A 352 -10.99 -22.14 41.12
C MET A 352 -12.01 -21.09 41.55
N ARG A 353 -13.28 -21.48 41.67
CA ARG A 353 -14.37 -20.62 42.12
C ARG A 353 -14.41 -20.56 43.65
N LEU A 354 -14.45 -19.35 44.21
CA LEU A 354 -14.66 -19.14 45.64
C LEU A 354 -16.15 -19.05 45.96
N ASP A 355 -16.66 -20.03 46.70
CA ASP A 355 -18.01 -20.01 47.25
C ASP A 355 -18.04 -19.24 48.58
N LEU A 356 -18.24 -17.93 48.47
CA LEU A 356 -18.20 -17.02 49.63
C LEU A 356 -19.32 -17.29 50.65
N MET A 357 -20.45 -17.87 50.23
CA MET A 357 -21.58 -18.17 51.13
C MET A 357 -21.24 -19.30 52.11
N HIS A 358 -20.48 -20.30 51.68
CA HIS A 358 -20.01 -21.38 52.57
C HIS A 358 -18.80 -20.98 53.43
N MET A 359 -18.07 -19.93 53.03
CA MET A 359 -16.89 -19.42 53.74
C MET A 359 -17.20 -18.26 54.70
N GLY A 360 -18.47 -17.86 54.83
CA GLY A 360 -18.89 -16.77 55.73
C GLY A 360 -18.27 -15.39 55.39
N GLY A 361 -17.74 -15.23 54.17
CA GLY A 361 -17.11 -14.01 53.71
C GLY A 361 -18.08 -13.08 52.99
N GLN A 362 -17.81 -11.77 53.03
CA GLN A 362 -18.57 -10.76 52.30
C GLN A 362 -17.68 -10.09 51.25
N PHE A 363 -18.20 -9.93 50.04
CA PHE A 363 -17.56 -9.14 49.00
C PHE A 363 -18.33 -7.83 48.82
N ILE A 364 -17.67 -6.71 49.07
CA ILE A 364 -18.29 -5.38 49.00
C ILE A 364 -17.52 -4.54 47.99
N LEU A 365 -18.24 -4.01 47.00
CA LEU A 365 -17.74 -2.98 46.10
C LEU A 365 -18.06 -1.63 46.74
N GLU A 366 -17.03 -0.87 47.10
CA GLU A 366 -17.19 0.40 47.79
C GLU A 366 -17.16 1.56 46.77
N PRO A 367 -18.31 2.17 46.41
CA PRO A 367 -18.39 3.04 45.24
C PRO A 367 -17.66 4.38 45.41
N ALA A 368 -17.43 4.82 46.65
CA ALA A 368 -16.74 6.07 46.93
C ALA A 368 -15.22 5.99 46.72
N THR A 369 -14.64 4.79 46.70
CA THR A 369 -13.18 4.57 46.62
C THR A 369 -12.74 3.72 45.43
N ASN A 370 -13.69 3.17 44.65
CA ASN A 370 -13.44 2.22 43.57
C ASN A 370 -12.58 1.02 44.01
N ARG A 371 -12.82 0.52 45.23
CA ARG A 371 -12.17 -0.69 45.76
C ARG A 371 -13.16 -1.85 45.84
N ALA A 372 -12.68 -3.03 45.46
CA ALA A 372 -13.30 -4.29 45.82
C ALA A 372 -12.67 -4.78 47.12
N ILE A 373 -13.47 -4.94 48.18
CA ILE A 373 -12.99 -5.38 49.50
C ILE A 373 -13.62 -6.74 49.80
N LEU A 374 -12.77 -7.74 50.01
CA LEU A 374 -13.17 -9.08 50.42
C LEU A 374 -12.96 -9.21 51.95
N TYR A 375 -14.05 -9.32 52.69
CA TYR A 375 -14.04 -9.64 54.12
C TYR A 375 -14.10 -11.15 54.30
N LEU A 376 -13.04 -11.74 54.84
CA LEU A 376 -13.02 -13.14 55.26
C LEU A 376 -13.07 -13.22 56.80
N PRO A 377 -13.81 -14.17 57.40
CA PRO A 377 -13.76 -14.42 58.83
C PRO A 377 -12.34 -14.76 59.31
N SER A 378 -11.97 -14.28 60.50
CA SER A 378 -10.61 -14.44 61.05
C SER A 378 -10.12 -15.89 61.20
N HIS A 379 -11.03 -16.87 61.26
CA HIS A 379 -10.69 -18.30 61.36
C HIS A 379 -10.29 -18.94 60.01
N LEU A 380 -10.53 -18.27 58.87
CA LEU A 380 -10.13 -18.73 57.53
C LEU A 380 -8.82 -18.10 57.04
N LEU A 381 -8.38 -16.98 57.64
CA LEU A 381 -7.11 -16.35 57.32
C LEU A 381 -5.92 -17.30 57.47
N ASN A 382 -5.93 -18.19 58.47
CA ASN A 382 -4.85 -19.15 58.68
C ASN A 382 -4.77 -20.23 57.57
N SER A 383 -5.90 -20.65 57.01
CA SER A 383 -5.96 -21.67 55.96
C SER A 383 -5.77 -21.10 54.55
N PHE A 384 -6.00 -19.79 54.38
CA PHE A 384 -5.78 -19.08 53.12
C PHE A 384 -4.31 -18.77 52.87
N PHE A 385 -3.50 -18.64 53.94
CA PHE A 385 -2.04 -18.42 53.85
C PHE A 385 -1.24 -19.72 53.65
N ASP A 386 -1.77 -20.89 54.03
CA ASP A 386 -1.13 -22.20 53.81
C ASP A 386 -1.00 -22.59 52.32
N ILE A 387 -1.73 -21.95 51.41
CA ILE A 387 -1.75 -22.31 49.98
C ILE A 387 -0.67 -21.56 49.17
N PHE A 388 0.03 -20.57 49.77
CA PHE A 388 0.91 -19.65 49.03
C PHE A 388 2.34 -19.52 49.55
N TYR A 389 2.78 -20.34 50.51
CA TYR A 389 4.19 -20.42 50.93
C TYR A 389 4.62 -21.89 51.02
N ASP A 390 5.27 -22.40 49.99
CA ASP A 390 5.97 -23.68 50.02
C ASP A 390 7.32 -23.55 49.28
N ASP A 391 8.16 -22.64 49.79
CA ASP A 391 9.60 -22.65 49.55
C ASP A 391 10.32 -22.12 50.80
N LEU A 392 10.05 -22.79 51.93
CA LEU A 392 10.91 -22.79 53.10
C LEU A 392 10.79 -24.16 53.75
N LEU A 393 11.92 -24.86 53.91
CA LEU A 393 12.01 -26.17 54.54
C LEU A 393 11.16 -26.24 55.82
N VAL A 394 10.03 -26.94 55.76
CA VAL A 394 9.42 -27.57 56.93
C VAL A 394 9.66 -29.06 56.79
N GLY A 395 10.47 -29.59 57.72
CA GLY A 395 10.64 -31.02 57.88
C GLY A 395 9.29 -31.70 58.07
N LEU A 396 9.08 -32.76 57.30
CA LEU A 396 7.99 -33.74 57.37
C LEU A 396 7.30 -33.83 58.74
N ALA A 397 6.03 -33.42 58.80
CA ALA A 397 5.04 -34.06 59.66
C ALA A 397 3.77 -34.29 58.83
N ALA A 398 3.52 -35.56 58.48
CA ALA A 398 2.30 -36.00 57.81
C ALA A 398 1.06 -35.66 58.65
N PRO A 399 -0.09 -35.30 58.05
CA PRO A 399 -1.29 -34.92 58.79
C PRO A 399 -2.06 -36.18 59.22
N TYR A 400 -1.54 -36.99 60.12
CA TYR A 400 -2.29 -38.02 60.86
C TYR A 400 -1.58 -38.38 62.17
N ALA A 401 -1.61 -37.48 63.16
CA ALA A 401 -1.49 -37.82 64.58
C ALA A 401 -2.14 -36.69 65.42
N PRO A 402 -2.89 -37.00 66.51
CA PRO A 402 -3.40 -35.98 67.41
C PRO A 402 -2.21 -35.23 68.04
N PHE A 403 -2.31 -33.90 68.08
CA PHE A 403 -1.26 -32.97 68.49
C PHE A 403 -0.56 -33.39 69.79
N GLY A 404 0.78 -33.46 69.74
CA GLY A 404 1.68 -33.36 70.88
C GLY A 404 2.03 -31.91 71.19
N ASP A 405 2.50 -31.61 72.40
CA ASP A 405 3.10 -30.29 72.68
C ASP A 405 4.22 -30.02 71.68
N ALA A 406 4.23 -28.82 71.11
CA ALA A 406 5.15 -28.43 70.04
C ALA A 406 5.81 -27.09 70.38
N LEU A 407 7.12 -27.02 70.14
CA LEU A 407 7.92 -25.80 70.19
C LEU A 407 8.39 -25.47 68.78
N LEU A 408 7.78 -24.46 68.16
CA LEU A 408 8.16 -23.98 66.83
C LEU A 408 8.93 -22.67 66.97
N VAL A 409 10.12 -22.61 66.38
CA VAL A 409 10.90 -21.37 66.31
C VAL A 409 10.84 -20.87 64.88
N VAL A 410 10.20 -19.71 64.70
CA VAL A 410 10.12 -19.04 63.41
C VAL A 410 11.23 -17.99 63.37
N PRO A 411 12.34 -18.23 62.65
CA PRO A 411 13.36 -17.21 62.47
C PRO A 411 12.77 -16.01 61.72
N ASP A 412 13.15 -14.79 62.09
CA ASP A 412 12.83 -13.60 61.29
C ASP A 412 13.81 -13.53 60.08
N PRO A 413 13.33 -13.77 58.85
CA PRO A 413 14.19 -13.81 57.68
C PRO A 413 14.64 -12.41 57.22
N LEU A 414 14.04 -11.32 57.71
CA LEU A 414 14.28 -9.97 57.18
C LEU A 414 15.50 -9.25 57.78
N LEU A 415 16.07 -9.76 58.88
CA LEU A 415 17.13 -9.04 59.63
C LEU A 415 18.39 -9.87 59.92
N GLY A 416 18.58 -11.04 59.29
CA GLY A 416 19.81 -11.81 59.48
C GLY A 416 20.01 -12.26 60.93
N GLY A 417 18.95 -12.71 61.60
CA GLY A 417 19.06 -13.50 62.83
C GLY A 417 19.08 -12.72 64.15
N TYR A 418 18.33 -11.63 64.29
CA TYR A 418 18.18 -10.94 65.58
C TYR A 418 16.70 -10.77 65.95
N GLY A 419 16.05 -11.87 66.33
CA GLY A 419 14.68 -11.91 66.84
C GLY A 419 13.87 -13.06 66.25
N GLY A 420 14.06 -14.28 66.74
CA GLY A 420 13.17 -15.39 66.38
C GLY A 420 11.87 -15.30 67.18
N THR A 421 10.72 -15.47 66.53
CA THR A 421 9.45 -15.67 67.25
C THR A 421 9.37 -17.14 67.63
N VAL A 422 9.39 -17.43 68.93
CA VAL A 422 9.16 -18.76 69.47
C VAL A 422 7.67 -18.90 69.75
N ILE A 423 7.07 -19.88 69.09
CA ILE A 423 5.68 -20.28 69.25
C ILE A 423 5.68 -21.57 70.05
N LEU A 424 5.17 -21.50 71.27
CA LEU A 424 4.95 -22.68 72.10
C LEU A 424 3.47 -23.05 72.03
N THR A 425 3.17 -24.32 71.75
CA THR A 425 1.81 -24.87 71.77
C THR A 425 1.80 -26.12 72.65
N THR A 426 0.85 -26.21 73.59
CA THR A 426 0.69 -27.34 74.51
C THR A 426 -0.64 -28.05 74.24
N GLU A 427 -0.69 -29.37 74.41
CA GLU A 427 -1.89 -30.19 74.27
C GLU A 427 -3.03 -29.73 75.18
N LEU A 428 -2.69 -29.35 76.42
CA LEU A 428 -3.65 -28.93 77.43
C LEU A 428 -3.51 -27.43 77.71
N PRO A 429 -4.63 -26.69 77.86
CA PRO A 429 -4.61 -25.31 78.32
C PRO A 429 -3.84 -25.18 79.65
N ALA A 430 -3.15 -24.07 79.84
CA ALA A 430 -2.45 -23.81 81.09
C ALA A 430 -3.44 -23.81 82.28
N PRO A 431 -3.09 -24.46 83.41
CA PRO A 431 -3.93 -24.52 84.59
C PRO A 431 -4.08 -23.14 85.25
N PRO A 432 -4.93 -23.02 86.29
CA PRO A 432 -5.06 -21.77 87.03
C PRO A 432 -3.71 -21.22 87.52
N GLY A 433 -3.41 -19.97 87.15
CA GLY A 433 -2.10 -19.32 87.37
C GLY A 433 -1.11 -19.39 86.20
N GLY A 434 -1.44 -20.04 85.08
CA GLY A 434 -0.61 -20.13 83.88
C GLY A 434 0.56 -21.13 83.99
N ARG A 435 1.34 -21.26 82.92
CA ARG A 435 2.62 -22.01 82.90
C ARG A 435 3.75 -21.10 82.47
N THR A 436 4.91 -21.21 83.12
CA THR A 436 6.14 -20.54 82.66
C THR A 436 7.11 -21.57 82.16
N PHE A 437 7.51 -21.45 80.90
CA PHE A 437 8.55 -22.26 80.28
C PHE A 437 9.84 -21.47 80.24
N GLU A 438 10.91 -22.06 80.73
CA GLU A 438 12.28 -21.58 80.53
C GLU A 438 12.81 -22.16 79.22
N VAL A 439 13.06 -21.29 78.26
CA VAL A 439 13.61 -21.63 76.95
C VAL A 439 15.11 -21.50 77.05
N THR A 440 15.82 -22.61 76.92
CA THR A 440 17.28 -22.68 77.02
C THR A 440 17.86 -23.30 75.76
N SER A 441 19.12 -22.98 75.47
CA SER A 441 19.91 -23.69 74.47
C SER A 441 21.21 -24.18 75.10
N PRO A 442 21.74 -25.34 74.68
CA PRO A 442 23.09 -25.77 75.05
C PRO A 442 24.17 -24.77 74.59
N ASP A 443 23.86 -23.90 73.62
CA ASP A 443 24.70 -22.79 73.18
C ASP A 443 24.11 -21.44 73.64
N PRO A 444 24.32 -21.05 74.91
CA PRO A 444 23.70 -19.85 75.49
C PRO A 444 24.20 -18.55 74.86
N PHE A 445 25.28 -18.58 74.08
CA PHE A 445 25.76 -17.43 73.32
C PHE A 445 24.89 -17.17 72.10
N VAL A 446 24.42 -18.24 71.46
CA VAL A 446 23.58 -18.16 70.26
C VAL A 446 22.13 -17.92 70.62
N VAL A 447 21.63 -18.51 71.70
CA VAL A 447 20.28 -18.32 72.24
C VAL A 447 20.37 -18.10 73.76
N PRO A 448 20.30 -16.85 74.25
CA PRO A 448 20.26 -16.57 75.68
C PRO A 448 19.00 -17.20 76.31
N PRO A 449 19.04 -17.62 77.58
CA PRO A 449 17.87 -18.13 78.29
C PRO A 449 16.71 -17.14 78.25
N GLY A 450 15.55 -17.59 77.78
CA GLY A 450 14.32 -16.82 77.71
C GLY A 450 13.23 -17.43 78.59
N ARG A 451 12.18 -16.65 78.88
CA ARG A 451 10.98 -17.17 79.55
C ARG A 451 9.75 -16.89 78.71
N LEU A 452 8.95 -17.92 78.47
CA LEU A 452 7.64 -17.82 77.84
C LEU A 452 6.57 -18.10 78.88
N PHE A 453 5.66 -17.15 79.09
CA PHE A 453 4.52 -17.33 80.00
C PHE A 453 3.28 -17.65 79.19
N LEU A 454 2.79 -18.88 79.30
CA LEU A 454 1.52 -19.33 78.74
C LEU A 454 0.39 -18.98 79.73
N PRO A 455 -0.48 -18.00 79.42
CA PRO A 455 -1.52 -17.55 80.34
C PRO A 455 -2.55 -18.65 80.64
N GLU A 456 -3.17 -18.60 81.81
CA GLU A 456 -4.25 -19.52 82.21
C GLU A 456 -5.31 -19.66 81.10
N GLY A 457 -5.71 -20.90 80.81
CA GLY A 457 -6.72 -21.22 79.79
C GLY A 457 -6.23 -21.11 78.34
N MET A 458 -4.99 -20.66 78.09
CA MET A 458 -4.38 -20.67 76.76
C MET A 458 -3.58 -21.96 76.54
N SER A 459 -3.56 -22.47 75.32
CA SER A 459 -2.70 -23.57 74.87
C SER A 459 -1.61 -23.12 73.89
N ARG A 460 -1.51 -21.82 73.60
CA ARG A 460 -0.53 -21.24 72.68
C ARG A 460 -0.01 -19.90 73.20
N VAL A 461 1.30 -19.68 73.11
CA VAL A 461 1.95 -18.39 73.38
C VAL A 461 3.03 -18.12 72.35
N GLU A 462 3.15 -16.86 71.94
CA GLU A 462 4.24 -16.37 71.09
C GLU A 462 5.12 -15.45 71.92
N GLY A 463 6.44 -15.58 71.78
CA GLY A 463 7.37 -14.64 72.38
C GLY A 463 8.66 -14.53 71.58
N SER A 464 9.37 -13.43 71.77
CA SER A 464 10.62 -13.19 71.05
C SER A 464 11.80 -13.78 71.80
N LEU A 465 12.68 -14.48 71.08
CA LEU A 465 13.95 -14.97 71.57
C LEU A 465 15.06 -14.18 70.90
N ALA A 466 15.93 -13.56 71.70
CA ALA A 466 17.13 -12.96 71.16
C ALA A 466 18.04 -14.07 70.62
N THR A 467 18.57 -13.91 69.42
CA THR A 467 19.56 -14.80 68.85
C THR A 467 20.81 -13.99 68.52
N THR A 468 22.01 -14.57 68.61
CA THR A 468 23.22 -13.96 68.04
C THR A 468 23.71 -14.78 66.85
N ALA A 469 24.05 -14.12 65.75
CA ALA A 469 24.54 -14.79 64.55
C ALA A 469 25.94 -15.40 64.81
N PRO A 470 26.11 -16.73 64.76
CA PRO A 470 27.42 -17.37 64.89
C PRO A 470 28.28 -17.13 63.63
N PRO A 471 29.62 -17.16 63.76
CA PRO A 471 30.53 -17.00 62.61
C PRO A 471 30.55 -18.20 61.65
N GLU A 472 29.97 -19.32 62.08
CA GLU A 472 29.87 -20.57 61.32
C GLU A 472 28.44 -21.10 61.40
N PRO A 473 27.98 -21.87 60.38
CA PRO A 473 26.64 -22.45 60.40
C PRO A 473 26.53 -23.42 61.57
N ARG A 474 25.41 -23.37 62.31
CA ARG A 474 25.18 -24.22 63.47
C ARG A 474 23.75 -24.74 63.51
N HIS A 475 23.63 -26.01 63.85
CA HIS A 475 22.40 -26.62 64.29
C HIS A 475 22.24 -26.34 65.78
N VAL A 476 21.25 -25.53 66.16
CA VAL A 476 21.09 -25.04 67.53
C VAL A 476 19.90 -25.73 68.17
N PRO A 477 20.11 -26.66 69.14
CA PRO A 477 19.02 -27.21 69.91
C PRO A 477 18.43 -26.14 70.82
N ILE A 478 17.11 -26.09 70.93
CA ILE A 478 16.38 -25.28 71.90
C ILE A 478 15.48 -26.22 72.71
N GLN A 479 15.52 -26.07 74.02
CA GLN A 479 14.66 -26.81 74.94
C GLN A 479 13.80 -25.81 75.71
N ALA A 480 12.48 -25.97 75.66
CA ALA A 480 11.55 -25.30 76.55
C ALA A 480 11.18 -26.23 77.70
N SER A 481 11.55 -25.90 78.93
CA SER A 481 11.31 -26.72 80.12
C SER A 481 10.52 -25.97 81.18
N GLU A 482 9.65 -26.66 81.92
CA GLU A 482 8.99 -26.10 83.10
C GLU A 482 9.54 -26.71 84.40
N PRO A 483 9.38 -26.03 85.56
CA PRO A 483 9.91 -26.51 86.84
C PRO A 483 9.38 -27.88 87.29
N SER A 484 8.27 -28.36 86.69
CA SER A 484 7.69 -29.67 86.96
C SER A 484 8.54 -30.84 86.39
N GLY A 485 9.53 -30.54 85.53
CA GLY A 485 10.36 -31.51 84.84
C GLY A 485 9.87 -31.86 83.42
N TYR A 486 8.80 -31.23 82.94
CA TYR A 486 8.33 -31.37 81.56
C TYR A 486 9.17 -30.51 80.60
N SER A 487 9.64 -31.09 79.48
CA SER A 487 10.48 -30.42 78.49
C SER A 487 10.10 -30.77 77.07
N ILE A 488 10.14 -29.78 76.18
CA ILE A 488 9.93 -29.91 74.74
C ILE A 488 11.22 -29.48 74.05
N ASP A 489 11.77 -30.35 73.21
CA ASP A 489 12.98 -30.08 72.43
C ASP A 489 12.59 -29.69 71.00
N SER A 490 13.32 -28.72 70.46
CA SER A 490 13.24 -28.29 69.07
C SER A 490 14.64 -27.90 68.59
N PHE A 491 14.79 -27.62 67.31
CA PHE A 491 16.04 -27.15 66.74
C PHE A 491 15.78 -26.15 65.63
N PHE A 492 16.75 -25.31 65.34
CA PHE A 492 16.76 -24.47 64.14
C PHE A 492 18.19 -24.36 63.60
N ASP A 493 18.30 -24.22 62.29
CA ASP A 493 19.58 -24.03 61.61
C ASP A 493 19.84 -22.53 61.42
N ILE A 494 21.03 -22.08 61.81
CA ILE A 494 21.50 -20.72 61.53
C ILE A 494 22.45 -20.76 60.35
N PHE A 495 22.09 -20.06 59.28
CA PHE A 495 22.91 -19.91 58.09
C PHE A 495 23.83 -18.70 58.20
N VAL A 496 25.04 -18.81 57.63
CA VAL A 496 25.94 -17.66 57.52
C VAL A 496 25.47 -16.79 56.35
N ASP A 497 25.20 -15.52 56.64
CA ASP A 497 24.79 -14.53 55.64
C ASP A 497 25.97 -14.18 54.71
N VAL A 498 25.65 -13.86 53.45
CA VAL A 498 26.63 -13.62 52.38
C VAL A 498 26.35 -12.31 51.65
N ASN A 499 27.38 -11.54 51.36
CA ASN A 499 27.30 -10.37 50.49
C ASN A 499 27.53 -10.77 49.02
N LEU A 500 26.71 -10.24 48.11
CA LEU A 500 26.74 -10.55 46.67
C LEU A 500 26.86 -9.29 45.80
N PRO A 501 27.99 -8.55 45.81
CA PRO A 501 28.20 -7.43 44.89
C PRO A 501 28.16 -7.89 43.43
N ALA A 502 27.43 -7.15 42.59
CA ALA A 502 27.31 -7.40 41.16
C ALA A 502 27.80 -6.16 40.40
N VAL A 503 28.71 -6.34 39.43
CA VAL A 503 29.38 -5.22 38.71
C VAL A 503 29.47 -5.54 37.23
N GLN A 504 29.29 -4.51 36.39
CA GLN A 504 29.33 -4.64 34.94
C GLN A 504 30.11 -3.53 34.26
N THR A 505 30.48 -3.81 33.01
CA THR A 505 30.93 -2.84 32.02
C THR A 505 29.89 -2.75 30.88
N PRO A 506 29.71 -1.59 30.24
CA PRO A 506 28.90 -1.49 29.02
C PRO A 506 29.38 -2.47 27.94
N GLY A 507 28.45 -2.96 27.12
CA GLY A 507 28.77 -3.85 25.99
C GLY A 507 27.95 -3.52 24.75
N GLN A 508 28.48 -3.86 23.58
CA GLN A 508 27.79 -3.66 22.30
C GLN A 508 27.05 -4.92 21.87
N ILE A 509 25.95 -4.77 21.14
CA ILE A 509 25.25 -5.91 20.53
C ILE A 509 26.22 -6.73 19.67
N GLY A 510 26.14 -8.06 19.78
CA GLY A 510 27.03 -9.00 19.08
C GLY A 510 28.42 -9.13 19.69
N THR A 511 28.70 -8.46 20.80
CA THR A 511 29.93 -8.65 21.58
C THR A 511 29.67 -9.44 22.86
N THR A 512 30.71 -10.10 23.36
CA THR A 512 30.67 -10.77 24.66
C THR A 512 31.14 -9.82 25.75
N VAL A 513 30.31 -9.64 26.78
CA VAL A 513 30.64 -8.90 28.01
C VAL A 513 30.80 -9.88 29.17
N ALA A 514 31.68 -9.56 30.12
CA ALA A 514 31.88 -10.37 31.31
C ALA A 514 30.92 -9.93 32.42
N LEU A 515 29.96 -10.78 32.79
CA LEU A 515 29.09 -10.55 33.93
C LEU A 515 29.76 -10.99 35.23
N ASN A 516 29.93 -10.10 36.20
CA ASN A 516 30.66 -10.41 37.44
C ASN A 516 29.77 -10.33 38.68
N ALA A 517 29.86 -11.35 39.53
CA ALA A 517 29.24 -11.36 40.85
C ALA A 517 30.19 -11.99 41.88
N GLY A 518 30.40 -11.33 43.01
CA GLY A 518 31.32 -11.80 44.05
C GLY A 518 30.56 -12.39 45.24
N VAL A 519 30.94 -13.56 45.75
CA VAL A 519 30.32 -14.18 46.93
C VAL A 519 31.27 -14.07 48.11
N PHE A 520 30.90 -13.26 49.10
CA PHE A 520 31.71 -13.02 50.30
C PHE A 520 30.92 -13.33 51.56
N ARG A 521 31.59 -13.87 52.57
CA ARG A 521 30.98 -14.01 53.90
C ARG A 521 30.72 -12.62 54.48
N GLN A 522 29.49 -12.35 54.92
CA GLN A 522 29.11 -11.01 55.38
C GLN A 522 29.83 -10.59 56.68
N SER A 523 30.18 -11.56 57.53
CA SER A 523 30.79 -11.29 58.84
C SER A 523 32.24 -10.81 58.77
N ASP A 524 33.02 -11.24 57.77
CA ASP A 524 34.46 -10.97 57.70
C ASP A 524 34.99 -10.60 56.29
N GLY A 525 34.12 -10.63 55.27
CA GLY A 525 34.48 -10.32 53.88
C GLY A 525 35.32 -11.41 53.19
N THR A 526 35.48 -12.59 53.79
CA THR A 526 36.27 -13.68 53.20
C THR A 526 35.60 -14.16 51.89
N PRO A 527 36.35 -14.28 50.78
CA PRO A 527 35.82 -14.80 49.54
C PRO A 527 35.47 -16.29 49.66
N LEU A 528 34.28 -16.67 49.19
CA LEU A 528 33.90 -18.07 49.09
C LEU A 528 34.28 -18.58 47.70
N VAL A 529 35.27 -19.49 47.63
CA VAL A 529 35.83 -20.04 46.38
C VAL A 529 34.99 -21.23 45.88
N GLY A 530 34.86 -21.37 44.56
CA GLY A 530 34.21 -22.50 43.90
C GLY A 530 32.68 -22.53 44.04
N GLN A 531 32.07 -21.43 44.49
CA GLN A 531 30.64 -21.32 44.73
C GLN A 531 29.86 -21.07 43.43
N PRO A 532 28.74 -21.78 43.18
CA PRO A 532 27.94 -21.62 41.97
C PRO A 532 27.07 -20.34 42.01
N VAL A 533 27.15 -19.53 40.95
CA VAL A 533 26.33 -18.33 40.75
C VAL A 533 25.61 -18.43 39.42
N LEU A 534 24.27 -18.39 39.46
CA LEU A 534 23.41 -18.37 38.30
C LEU A 534 23.19 -16.93 37.84
N PHE A 535 23.37 -16.67 36.54
CA PHE A 535 23.11 -15.38 35.92
C PHE A 535 21.84 -15.47 35.07
N SER A 536 20.98 -14.46 35.16
CA SER A 536 19.89 -14.19 34.23
C SER A 536 19.94 -12.75 33.74
N VAL A 537 19.49 -12.47 32.52
CA VAL A 537 19.43 -11.12 31.92
C VAL A 537 18.00 -10.86 31.49
N ASP A 538 17.39 -9.78 31.95
CA ASP A 538 15.98 -9.41 31.73
C ASP A 538 15.00 -10.54 32.09
N GLY A 539 15.36 -11.36 33.09
CA GLY A 539 14.59 -12.52 33.53
C GLY A 539 14.92 -13.84 32.81
N ASP A 540 15.59 -13.78 31.66
CA ASP A 540 15.99 -14.97 30.90
C ASP A 540 17.28 -15.60 31.48
N PRO A 541 17.32 -16.91 31.77
CA PRO A 541 18.54 -17.57 32.25
C PRO A 541 19.69 -17.44 31.24
N ALA A 542 20.80 -16.86 31.67
CA ALA A 542 22.00 -16.68 30.86
C ALA A 542 22.98 -17.85 31.04
N GLY A 543 23.24 -18.27 32.28
CA GLY A 543 24.10 -19.42 32.57
C GLY A 543 24.67 -19.45 33.98
N LEU A 544 25.54 -20.43 34.25
CA LEU A 544 26.16 -20.67 35.56
C LEU A 544 27.66 -20.39 35.50
N ALA A 545 28.21 -19.67 36.49
CA ALA A 545 29.65 -19.55 36.70
C ALA A 545 30.01 -19.90 38.15
N HIS A 546 31.29 -20.20 38.41
CA HIS A 546 31.79 -20.50 39.75
C HIS A 546 32.73 -19.40 40.21
N THR A 547 32.72 -19.09 41.50
CA THR A 547 33.63 -18.10 42.07
C THR A 547 35.08 -18.57 42.02
N ASP A 548 35.99 -17.67 41.66
CA ASP A 548 37.43 -17.93 41.65
C ASP A 548 38.06 -17.79 43.05
N ALA A 549 39.40 -17.81 43.12
CA ALA A 549 40.14 -17.68 44.39
C ALA A 549 39.93 -16.33 45.10
N SER A 550 39.45 -15.31 44.37
CA SER A 550 39.12 -13.99 44.90
C SER A 550 37.62 -13.84 45.22
N GLY A 551 36.84 -14.92 45.07
CA GLY A 551 35.41 -14.95 45.36
C GLY A 551 34.52 -14.45 44.23
N TRP A 552 35.06 -14.19 43.03
CA TRP A 552 34.30 -13.65 41.90
C TRP A 552 33.93 -14.72 40.88
N ALA A 553 32.64 -14.80 40.56
CA ALA A 553 32.13 -15.57 39.44
C ALA A 553 32.00 -14.66 38.20
N THR A 554 32.62 -15.05 37.10
CA THR A 554 32.60 -14.31 35.82
C THR A 554 31.93 -15.16 34.74
N PHE A 555 30.83 -14.65 34.17
CA PHE A 555 30.10 -15.31 33.10
C PHE A 555 30.23 -14.53 31.77
N PRO A 556 30.76 -15.14 30.69
CA PRO A 556 30.83 -14.50 29.37
C PRO A 556 29.43 -14.48 28.73
N TYR A 557 28.81 -13.31 28.67
CA TYR A 557 27.49 -13.11 28.08
C TYR A 557 27.59 -12.48 26.69
N LEU A 558 27.19 -13.21 25.65
CA LEU A 558 27.01 -12.64 24.31
C LEU A 558 25.74 -11.79 24.30
N ILE A 559 25.87 -10.50 24.05
CA ILE A 559 24.72 -9.59 23.99
C ILE A 559 23.93 -9.87 22.70
N PRO A 560 22.70 -10.40 22.79
CA PRO A 560 21.91 -10.71 21.62
C PRO A 560 21.36 -9.44 20.96
N GLU A 561 21.04 -9.53 19.68
CA GLU A 561 20.34 -8.45 18.96
C GLU A 561 18.93 -8.22 19.51
N ARG A 562 18.30 -9.31 19.98
CA ARG A 562 16.97 -9.28 20.57
C ARG A 562 16.97 -8.39 21.82
N GLY A 563 16.09 -7.39 21.83
CA GLY A 563 15.96 -6.39 22.89
C GLY A 563 16.63 -5.04 22.59
N GLY A 564 17.39 -4.92 21.50
CA GLY A 564 18.00 -3.65 21.07
C GLY A 564 19.03 -3.08 22.06
N ALA A 565 19.46 -1.85 21.78
CA ALA A 565 20.31 -1.07 22.67
C ALA A 565 19.48 -0.38 23.77
N GLY A 566 20.09 -0.17 24.93
CA GLY A 566 19.44 0.43 26.09
C GLY A 566 19.93 -0.17 27.39
N GLN A 567 19.29 0.24 28.48
CA GLN A 567 19.55 -0.32 29.80
C GLN A 567 18.85 -1.67 29.93
N ARG A 568 19.61 -2.68 30.32
CA ARG A 568 19.14 -4.00 30.71
C ARG A 568 19.51 -4.28 32.14
N TYR A 569 18.94 -5.31 32.72
CA TYR A 569 19.28 -5.74 34.07
C TYR A 569 19.66 -7.20 34.05
N PHE A 570 20.69 -7.56 34.81
CA PHE A 570 20.99 -8.96 35.06
C PHE A 570 20.88 -9.22 36.56
N VAL A 571 20.47 -10.44 36.90
CA VAL A 571 20.40 -10.94 38.26
C VAL A 571 21.46 -12.02 38.41
N ALA A 572 22.28 -11.89 39.43
CA ALA A 572 23.16 -12.95 39.91
C ALA A 572 22.52 -13.59 41.13
N THR A 573 22.32 -14.90 41.10
CA THR A 573 21.74 -15.69 42.20
C THR A 573 22.76 -16.70 42.67
N TYR A 574 23.27 -16.49 43.87
CA TYR A 574 24.01 -17.52 44.59
C TYR A 574 23.01 -18.53 45.17
N LEU A 575 23.14 -19.80 44.76
CA LEU A 575 22.21 -20.87 45.12
C LEU A 575 22.38 -21.39 46.55
N GLY A 576 23.25 -20.76 47.35
CA GLY A 576 23.60 -21.25 48.67
C GLY A 576 24.47 -22.50 48.61
N ALA A 577 24.91 -22.95 49.78
CA ALA A 577 25.39 -24.30 49.97
C ALA A 577 24.49 -24.94 51.02
N PRO A 578 23.91 -26.13 50.77
CA PRO A 578 22.99 -26.77 51.71
C PRO A 578 23.55 -26.76 53.13
N MET A 579 22.75 -26.30 54.09
CA MET A 579 23.10 -26.21 55.52
C MET A 579 24.30 -25.31 55.88
N THR A 580 24.86 -24.53 54.95
CA THR A 580 26.07 -23.73 55.21
C THR A 580 25.86 -22.24 54.96
N TYR A 581 25.36 -21.88 53.78
CA TYR A 581 25.21 -20.47 53.37
C TYR A 581 23.83 -20.23 52.78
N ALA A 582 23.21 -19.11 53.15
CA ALA A 582 21.91 -18.72 52.63
C ALA A 582 21.98 -18.41 51.12
N THR A 583 20.87 -18.62 50.42
CA THR A 583 20.70 -18.14 49.04
C THR A 583 20.65 -16.62 49.05
N ARG A 584 21.22 -16.00 48.01
CA ARG A 584 21.22 -14.53 47.87
C ARG A 584 21.12 -14.18 46.39
N ALA A 585 20.30 -13.18 46.06
CA ALA A 585 20.23 -12.61 44.73
C ALA A 585 20.57 -11.13 44.79
N ASN A 586 21.26 -10.64 43.77
CA ASN A 586 21.49 -9.23 43.56
C ASN A 586 21.37 -8.90 42.07
N TRP A 587 20.91 -7.69 41.77
CA TRP A 587 20.76 -7.21 40.41
C TRP A 587 21.76 -6.11 40.13
N ALA A 588 22.16 -5.96 38.88
CA ALA A 588 22.88 -4.79 38.41
C ALA A 588 22.52 -4.46 36.96
N GLN A 589 22.79 -3.22 36.58
CA GLN A 589 22.47 -2.69 35.27
C GLN A 589 23.55 -3.09 34.25
N LEU A 590 23.09 -3.44 33.04
CA LEU A 590 23.90 -3.69 31.86
C LEU A 590 23.54 -2.64 30.80
N ASP A 591 24.47 -1.72 30.53
CA ASP A 591 24.32 -0.74 29.45
C ASP A 591 24.65 -1.39 28.11
N VAL A 592 23.61 -1.66 27.31
CA VAL A 592 23.75 -2.20 25.95
C VAL A 592 23.83 -1.06 24.95
N LEU A 593 24.95 -0.98 24.25
CA LEU A 593 25.21 0.00 23.21
C LEU A 593 24.83 -0.57 21.84
N ARG A 594 24.47 0.32 20.91
CA ARG A 594 24.28 -0.05 19.51
C ARG A 594 25.58 -0.59 18.93
N ALA A 595 25.47 -1.54 18.02
CA ALA A 595 26.63 -2.04 17.30
C ALA A 595 26.91 -1.19 16.07
N PRO A 596 28.17 -0.77 15.84
CA PRO A 596 28.52 -0.02 14.65
C PRO A 596 28.38 -0.89 13.41
N THR A 597 27.99 -0.29 12.29
CA THR A 597 27.79 -0.98 11.01
C THR A 597 28.76 -0.50 9.94
N THR A 598 28.94 -1.32 8.91
CA THR A 598 29.63 -0.93 7.68
C THR A 598 28.76 -1.26 6.48
N LEU A 599 28.70 -0.30 5.55
CA LEU A 599 27.97 -0.39 4.31
C LEU A 599 28.95 -0.21 3.16
N TRP A 600 28.75 -0.93 2.06
CA TRP A 600 29.39 -0.61 0.78
C TRP A 600 28.41 -0.78 -0.37
N THR A 601 28.63 -0.03 -1.43
CA THR A 601 27.83 -0.04 -2.67
C THR A 601 28.79 -0.10 -3.87
N LEU A 602 28.27 -0.49 -5.04
CA LEU A 602 29.09 -0.79 -6.22
C LEU A 602 28.88 0.24 -7.33
N ASP A 603 29.96 0.57 -8.04
CA ASP A 603 29.88 1.34 -9.28
C ASP A 603 28.98 0.63 -10.29
N ARG A 604 28.26 1.43 -11.08
CA ARG A 604 27.33 0.97 -12.10
C ARG A 604 27.57 1.66 -13.43
N VAL A 605 27.24 0.94 -14.49
CA VAL A 605 27.15 1.46 -15.85
C VAL A 605 25.77 1.06 -16.38
N GLY A 606 25.08 1.97 -17.03
CA GLY A 606 23.80 1.69 -17.67
C GLY A 606 23.39 2.78 -18.63
N THR A 607 22.44 2.50 -19.52
CA THR A 607 21.98 3.46 -20.53
C THR A 607 20.79 4.26 -20.02
N ILE A 608 20.73 5.55 -20.33
CA ILE A 608 19.61 6.41 -19.99
C ILE A 608 18.32 5.87 -20.63
N GLY A 609 17.25 5.74 -19.82
CA GLY A 609 15.98 5.13 -20.19
C GLY A 609 15.90 3.62 -19.93
N GLU A 610 17.01 2.97 -19.55
CA GLU A 610 17.06 1.53 -19.22
C GLU A 610 17.14 1.29 -17.71
N PRO A 611 16.67 0.13 -17.22
CA PRO A 611 16.78 -0.22 -15.81
C PRO A 611 18.23 -0.55 -15.42
N VAL A 612 18.64 -0.06 -14.25
CA VAL A 612 19.86 -0.46 -13.53
C VAL A 612 19.47 -0.92 -12.13
N ILE A 613 20.19 -1.88 -11.57
CA ILE A 613 19.96 -2.35 -10.19
C ILE A 613 21.06 -1.78 -9.31
N PHE A 614 20.71 -0.85 -8.41
CA PHE A 614 21.59 -0.43 -7.34
C PHE A 614 21.68 -1.53 -6.29
N ARG A 615 22.87 -1.68 -5.71
CA ARG A 615 23.13 -2.74 -4.75
C ARG A 615 24.04 -2.25 -3.64
N ALA A 616 23.61 -2.49 -2.41
CA ALA A 616 24.39 -2.24 -1.21
C ALA A 616 24.49 -3.52 -0.36
N TYR A 617 25.51 -3.56 0.49
CA TYR A 617 25.81 -4.67 1.37
C TYR A 617 26.09 -4.14 2.77
N LEU A 618 25.38 -4.66 3.77
CA LEU A 618 25.39 -4.19 5.15
C LEU A 618 25.90 -5.28 6.10
N ARG A 619 26.85 -4.92 6.97
CA ARG A 619 27.38 -5.79 8.03
C ARG A 619 27.50 -5.08 9.37
N ARG A 620 27.38 -5.85 10.44
CA ARG A 620 27.79 -5.45 11.79
C ARG A 620 29.31 -5.49 11.90
N LEU A 621 29.94 -4.44 12.43
CA LEU A 621 31.40 -4.36 12.49
C LEU A 621 32.07 -5.27 13.54
N PRO A 622 31.56 -5.44 14.77
CA PRO A 622 32.21 -6.27 15.78
C PRO A 622 32.55 -7.71 15.36
N ASP A 623 31.72 -8.34 14.53
CA ASP A 623 31.87 -9.74 14.12
C ASP A 623 31.71 -9.98 12.60
N LEU A 624 31.49 -8.91 11.82
CA LEU A 624 31.27 -8.95 10.37
C LEU A 624 30.05 -9.78 9.95
N SER A 625 29.09 -10.00 10.84
CA SER A 625 27.84 -10.68 10.52
C SER A 625 26.98 -9.85 9.56
N TRP A 626 26.33 -10.54 8.63
CA TRP A 626 25.36 -9.94 7.70
C TRP A 626 24.10 -9.54 8.45
N LEU A 627 23.55 -8.38 8.11
CA LEU A 627 22.32 -7.87 8.73
C LEU A 627 21.13 -8.04 7.77
N PRO A 628 20.27 -9.06 7.93
CA PRO A 628 19.06 -9.23 7.13
C PRO A 628 17.94 -8.29 7.58
N ASP A 629 16.97 -8.10 6.71
CA ASP A 629 15.70 -7.41 6.95
C ASP A 629 15.93 -5.98 7.47
N ARG A 630 16.91 -5.28 6.88
CA ARG A 630 17.24 -3.87 7.15
C ARG A 630 17.04 -3.03 5.90
N LEU A 631 16.45 -1.86 6.08
CA LEU A 631 16.19 -0.94 4.99
C LEU A 631 17.42 -0.09 4.70
N VAL A 632 17.83 -0.06 3.44
CA VAL A 632 18.90 0.80 2.92
C VAL A 632 18.29 1.78 1.93
N ASP A 633 18.42 3.07 2.21
CA ASP A 633 18.02 4.16 1.32
C ASP A 633 19.02 4.30 0.17
N PHE A 634 18.51 4.46 -1.05
CA PHE A 634 19.32 4.80 -2.21
C PHE A 634 18.94 6.18 -2.75
N SER A 635 19.96 6.96 -3.07
CA SER A 635 19.82 8.24 -3.76
C SER A 635 20.84 8.38 -4.89
N VAL A 636 20.49 9.17 -5.90
CA VAL A 636 21.40 9.55 -6.98
C VAL A 636 21.47 11.07 -7.06
N ASP A 637 22.68 11.61 -7.02
CA ASP A 637 22.95 13.07 -7.00
C ASP A 637 22.14 13.81 -5.91
N GLY A 638 22.00 13.18 -4.74
CA GLY A 638 21.26 13.71 -3.60
C GLY A 638 19.73 13.60 -3.72
N THR A 639 19.19 13.04 -4.81
CA THR A 639 17.75 12.77 -4.95
C THR A 639 17.44 11.36 -4.47
N TRP A 640 16.59 11.24 -3.45
CA TRP A 640 16.12 9.95 -2.94
C TRP A 640 15.28 9.20 -3.98
N LEU A 641 15.56 7.91 -4.15
CA LEU A 641 14.92 7.05 -5.16
C LEU A 641 14.03 5.98 -4.55
N GLY A 642 14.38 5.49 -3.37
CA GLY A 642 13.66 4.40 -2.69
C GLY A 642 14.53 3.64 -1.70
N THR A 643 13.93 2.63 -1.08
CA THR A 643 14.57 1.72 -0.13
C THR A 643 14.73 0.32 -0.73
N GLY A 644 15.84 -0.34 -0.42
CA GLY A 644 16.01 -1.78 -0.61
C GLY A 644 16.14 -2.48 0.75
N GLU A 645 15.48 -3.61 0.91
CA GLU A 645 15.59 -4.44 2.11
C GLU A 645 16.75 -5.44 1.97
N THR A 646 17.58 -5.57 3.00
CA THR A 646 18.68 -6.53 3.01
C THR A 646 18.17 -7.96 3.14
N ASN A 647 18.68 -8.87 2.31
CA ASN A 647 18.37 -10.29 2.43
C ASN A 647 19.31 -11.00 3.47
N PRO A 648 19.24 -12.33 3.65
CA PRO A 648 20.14 -13.09 4.56
C PRO A 648 21.65 -12.92 4.33
N SER A 649 22.06 -12.42 3.17
CA SER A 649 23.45 -12.07 2.84
C SER A 649 23.76 -10.58 3.00
N GLY A 650 22.91 -9.84 3.72
CA GLY A 650 23.04 -8.40 3.96
C GLY A 650 22.92 -7.54 2.69
N ARG A 651 22.40 -8.11 1.59
CA ARG A 651 22.33 -7.45 0.28
C ARG A 651 20.98 -6.78 0.10
N ALA A 652 20.98 -5.47 -0.10
CA ALA A 652 19.82 -4.69 -0.53
C ALA A 652 19.94 -4.35 -2.03
N ASP A 653 18.87 -4.53 -2.79
CA ASP A 653 18.79 -4.14 -4.20
C ASP A 653 17.64 -3.14 -4.43
N LEU A 654 17.87 -2.17 -5.32
CA LEU A 654 16.82 -1.25 -5.81
C LEU A 654 16.90 -1.15 -7.34
N PRO A 655 15.88 -1.62 -8.09
CA PRO A 655 15.79 -1.36 -9.53
C PRO A 655 15.37 0.09 -9.78
N TRP A 656 16.05 0.76 -10.72
CA TRP A 656 15.75 2.14 -11.09
C TRP A 656 15.95 2.35 -12.59
N ILE A 657 15.07 3.13 -13.23
CA ILE A 657 15.22 3.52 -14.64
C ILE A 657 16.09 4.77 -14.70
N ILE A 658 17.20 4.70 -15.44
CA ILE A 658 18.15 5.81 -15.51
C ILE A 658 17.48 7.01 -16.19
N SER A 659 17.29 8.11 -15.46
CA SER A 659 16.76 9.35 -16.01
C SER A 659 17.81 10.15 -16.79
N ASP A 660 17.39 11.17 -17.56
CA ASP A 660 18.32 12.15 -18.16
C ASP A 660 19.13 12.90 -17.09
N GLY A 661 20.35 13.34 -17.44
CA GLY A 661 21.26 14.03 -16.53
C GLY A 661 22.74 13.81 -16.90
N PRO A 662 23.69 14.18 -16.02
CA PRO A 662 25.13 14.03 -16.29
C PRO A 662 25.54 12.58 -16.58
N ALA A 663 26.59 12.41 -17.40
CA ALA A 663 27.13 11.10 -17.78
C ALA A 663 27.74 10.34 -16.60
N THR A 664 28.19 11.04 -15.56
CA THR A 664 28.72 10.46 -14.33
C THR A 664 27.94 11.04 -13.16
N ARG A 665 27.37 10.17 -12.33
CA ARG A 665 26.51 10.52 -11.19
C ARG A 665 26.97 9.81 -9.92
N THR A 666 26.64 10.37 -8.77
CA THR A 666 26.96 9.73 -7.48
C THR A 666 25.78 8.92 -6.99
N ILE A 667 26.00 7.63 -6.73
CA ILE A 667 25.09 6.76 -5.99
C ILE A 667 25.45 6.90 -4.51
N LEU A 668 24.47 7.19 -3.66
CA LEU A 668 24.61 7.11 -2.21
C LEU A 668 23.66 6.03 -1.70
N ALA A 669 24.22 5.05 -0.99
CA ALA A 669 23.48 4.09 -0.20
C ALA A 669 23.63 4.48 1.27
N GLU A 670 22.53 4.51 2.02
CA GLU A 670 22.52 4.91 3.42
C GLU A 670 21.66 3.95 4.25
N PHE A 671 22.25 3.42 5.30
CA PHE A 671 21.53 2.78 6.39
C PHE A 671 21.44 3.81 7.52
N PRO A 672 20.26 4.35 7.86
CA PRO A 672 20.13 5.40 8.87
C PRO A 672 20.43 4.91 10.30
N GLY A 673 20.53 3.59 10.49
CA GLY A 673 20.59 2.95 11.80
C GLY A 673 19.20 2.53 12.29
N ASP A 674 19.16 1.79 13.39
CA ASP A 674 17.91 1.36 14.04
C ASP A 674 18.11 1.25 15.56
N GLY A 675 17.18 0.59 16.26
CA GLY A 675 17.26 0.40 17.71
C GLY A 675 18.46 -0.43 18.17
N ALA A 676 19.03 -1.27 17.30
CA ALA A 676 20.16 -2.16 17.59
C ALA A 676 21.48 -1.69 16.97
N TYR A 677 21.42 -0.91 15.88
CA TYR A 677 22.56 -0.62 15.03
C TYR A 677 22.77 0.87 14.77
N ASP A 678 24.02 1.30 14.73
CA ASP A 678 24.35 2.64 14.25
C ASP A 678 24.22 2.69 12.73
N GLY A 679 23.94 3.89 12.21
CA GLY A 679 23.87 4.13 10.78
C GLY A 679 25.25 4.05 10.10
N SER A 680 25.24 3.76 8.81
CA SER A 680 26.41 3.79 7.94
C SER A 680 26.01 4.15 6.51
N SER A 681 26.94 4.71 5.74
CA SER A 681 26.68 5.10 4.36
C SER A 681 27.86 4.78 3.45
N ALA A 682 27.59 4.68 2.16
CA ALA A 682 28.58 4.40 1.13
C ALA A 682 28.24 5.12 -0.16
N THR A 683 29.26 5.57 -0.88
CA THR A 683 29.11 6.18 -2.20
C THR A 683 29.72 5.30 -3.29
N ALA A 684 29.14 5.39 -4.48
CA ALA A 684 29.67 4.81 -5.72
C ALA A 684 29.30 5.70 -6.90
N THR A 685 29.73 5.31 -8.10
CA THR A 685 29.53 6.06 -9.33
C THR A 685 28.55 5.34 -10.26
N LEU A 686 27.60 6.07 -10.84
CA LEU A 686 26.81 5.64 -11.99
C LEU A 686 27.35 6.33 -13.25
N ASN A 687 27.90 5.55 -14.18
CA ASN A 687 28.23 6.01 -15.52
C ASN A 687 27.02 5.77 -16.44
N ALA A 688 26.23 6.83 -16.65
CA ALA A 688 25.06 6.85 -17.51
C ALA A 688 25.47 7.03 -18.98
N LEU A 689 25.20 6.03 -19.80
CA LEU A 689 25.46 6.04 -21.23
C LEU A 689 24.27 6.67 -21.98
N THR A 690 24.58 7.47 -23.00
CA THR A 690 23.59 7.99 -23.95
C THR A 690 23.44 7.05 -25.14
N HIS A 691 22.23 6.92 -25.67
CA HIS A 691 22.02 6.16 -26.90
C HIS A 691 22.66 6.87 -28.11
N ALA A 692 23.50 6.16 -28.84
CA ALA A 692 23.94 6.62 -30.16
C ALA A 692 22.77 6.57 -31.15
N THR A 693 22.69 7.58 -32.02
CA THR A 693 21.60 7.70 -33.00
C THR A 693 22.11 7.79 -34.43
N ARG A 694 21.22 7.48 -35.36
CA ARG A 694 21.43 7.56 -36.81
C ARG A 694 20.23 8.20 -37.46
N MET A 695 20.48 9.23 -38.25
CA MET A 695 19.46 9.84 -39.11
C MET A 695 19.54 9.26 -40.52
N VAL A 696 18.39 9.09 -41.15
CA VAL A 696 18.25 8.65 -42.55
C VAL A 696 17.33 9.62 -43.25
N GLY A 697 17.76 10.19 -44.37
CA GLY A 697 16.91 10.99 -45.24
C GLY A 697 16.82 10.38 -46.64
N VAL A 698 16.01 11.01 -47.49
CA VAL A 698 15.72 10.50 -48.84
C VAL A 698 15.86 11.63 -49.84
N ASP A 699 16.55 11.36 -50.94
CA ASP A 699 16.67 12.28 -52.07
C ASP A 699 15.30 12.61 -52.67
N ARG A 700 15.18 13.80 -53.22
CA ARG A 700 13.94 14.33 -53.77
C ARG A 700 14.19 14.92 -55.14
N GLU A 701 13.13 15.01 -55.93
CA GLU A 701 13.13 15.74 -57.19
C GLU A 701 11.85 16.55 -57.34
N GLY A 702 11.92 17.67 -58.05
CA GLY A 702 10.73 18.44 -58.38
C GLY A 702 11.01 19.65 -59.26
N PRO A 703 10.05 20.05 -60.11
CA PRO A 703 10.19 21.25 -60.92
C PRO A 703 10.11 22.52 -60.05
N ILE A 704 10.74 23.58 -60.52
CA ILE A 704 10.63 24.92 -59.93
C ILE A 704 9.16 25.31 -59.75
N GLY A 705 8.85 25.97 -58.63
CA GLY A 705 7.49 26.37 -58.25
C GLY A 705 6.64 25.24 -57.65
N SER A 706 7.13 23.99 -57.64
CA SER A 706 6.39 22.87 -57.04
C SER A 706 6.61 22.75 -55.53
N TYR A 707 5.59 22.25 -54.84
CA TYR A 707 5.66 21.87 -53.43
C TYR A 707 6.24 20.47 -53.26
N ARG A 708 7.16 20.30 -52.31
CA ARG A 708 7.80 19.04 -51.95
C ARG A 708 7.80 18.86 -50.44
N ILE A 709 7.73 17.61 -50.01
CA ILE A 709 7.86 17.23 -48.61
C ILE A 709 9.24 16.62 -48.43
N LEU A 710 10.09 17.29 -47.65
CA LEU A 710 11.37 16.77 -47.20
C LEU A 710 11.11 15.87 -46.00
N ARG A 711 11.79 14.73 -45.92
CA ARG A 711 11.57 13.74 -44.85
C ARG A 711 12.90 13.19 -44.36
N SER A 712 12.99 13.01 -43.06
CA SER A 712 14.05 12.24 -42.42
C SER A 712 13.47 11.35 -41.31
N TRP A 713 14.24 10.35 -40.92
CA TRP A 713 13.93 9.42 -39.86
C TRP A 713 15.09 9.37 -38.87
N LEU A 714 14.78 9.44 -37.58
CA LEU A 714 15.73 9.33 -36.48
C LEU A 714 15.57 7.99 -35.79
N PHE A 715 16.66 7.23 -35.74
CA PHE A 715 16.74 5.92 -35.10
C PHE A 715 17.86 5.87 -34.06
N ARG A 716 17.72 4.97 -33.10
CA ARG A 716 18.88 4.43 -32.36
C ARG A 716 19.72 3.57 -33.30
N LEU A 717 20.98 3.31 -32.94
CA LEU A 717 21.82 2.39 -33.73
C LEU A 717 21.27 0.96 -33.78
N ASP A 718 20.45 0.55 -32.81
CA ASP A 718 19.75 -0.74 -32.82
C ASP A 718 18.56 -0.81 -33.81
N GLY A 719 18.21 0.31 -34.46
CA GLY A 719 17.11 0.41 -35.42
C GLY A 719 15.77 0.87 -34.85
N SER A 720 15.66 1.04 -33.53
CA SER A 720 14.44 1.52 -32.88
C SER A 720 14.19 3.00 -33.22
N PRO A 721 12.95 3.40 -33.57
CA PRO A 721 12.63 4.80 -33.84
C PRO A 721 12.75 5.66 -32.57
N VAL A 722 13.17 6.91 -32.73
CA VAL A 722 13.26 7.89 -31.62
C VAL A 722 12.14 8.93 -31.79
N PRO A 723 10.97 8.75 -31.15
CA PRO A 723 9.83 9.66 -31.28
C PRO A 723 9.97 10.92 -30.42
N GLY A 724 9.22 11.97 -30.76
CA GLY A 724 9.09 13.19 -29.97
C GLY A 724 10.30 14.13 -30.03
N LYS A 725 11.26 13.93 -30.95
CA LYS A 725 12.48 14.74 -31.07
C LYS A 725 12.35 15.72 -32.24
N VAL A 726 12.83 16.95 -32.05
CA VAL A 726 12.72 18.02 -33.05
C VAL A 726 13.89 17.94 -34.03
N VAL A 727 13.59 17.69 -35.31
CA VAL A 727 14.58 17.63 -36.40
C VAL A 727 14.45 18.88 -37.25
N TRP A 728 15.57 19.56 -37.48
CA TRP A 728 15.66 20.76 -38.30
C TRP A 728 16.01 20.40 -39.74
N PHE A 729 15.46 21.14 -40.71
CA PHE A 729 15.71 20.94 -42.14
C PHE A 729 16.25 22.21 -42.80
N ALA A 730 17.27 22.05 -43.65
CA ALA A 730 17.81 23.11 -44.49
C ALA A 730 17.94 22.66 -45.95
N VAL A 731 17.85 23.63 -46.87
CA VAL A 731 18.19 23.46 -48.29
C VAL A 731 19.19 24.56 -48.65
N ASP A 732 20.29 24.19 -49.32
CA ASP A 732 21.40 25.10 -49.63
C ASP A 732 21.92 25.86 -48.39
N GLY A 733 21.98 25.18 -47.25
CA GLY A 733 22.40 25.77 -45.97
C GLY A 733 21.40 26.75 -45.33
N THR A 734 20.24 27.00 -45.96
CA THR A 734 19.19 27.86 -45.40
C THR A 734 18.16 27.03 -44.64
N TRP A 735 17.98 27.30 -43.34
CA TRP A 735 16.99 26.61 -42.50
C TRP A 735 15.56 26.93 -42.93
N LEU A 736 14.76 25.88 -43.14
CA LEU A 736 13.36 25.96 -43.55
C LEU A 736 12.40 25.90 -42.35
N GLY A 737 12.84 25.24 -41.28
CA GLY A 737 12.04 24.96 -40.09
C GLY A 737 12.39 23.62 -39.49
N ALA A 738 11.53 23.14 -38.60
CA ALA A 738 11.69 21.86 -37.92
C ALA A 738 10.35 21.12 -37.81
N ASP A 739 10.43 19.82 -37.60
CA ASP A 739 9.28 18.96 -37.28
C ASP A 739 9.66 17.97 -36.18
N THR A 740 8.66 17.49 -35.43
CA THR A 740 8.85 16.54 -34.34
C THR A 740 8.70 15.12 -34.86
N THR A 741 9.63 14.23 -34.51
CA THR A 741 9.59 12.83 -34.95
C THR A 741 8.32 12.13 -34.46
N SER A 742 7.63 11.46 -35.39
CA SER A 742 6.47 10.62 -35.11
C SER A 742 6.86 9.35 -34.33
N PRO A 743 5.90 8.49 -33.92
CA PRO A 743 6.18 7.16 -33.36
C PRO A 743 7.10 6.28 -34.22
N SER A 744 7.15 6.49 -35.54
CA SER A 744 8.05 5.80 -36.45
C SER A 744 9.38 6.51 -36.68
N GLY A 745 9.70 7.52 -35.86
CA GLY A 745 10.93 8.30 -35.94
C GLY A 745 10.94 9.34 -37.06
N ARG A 746 9.82 9.55 -37.76
CA ARG A 746 9.76 10.38 -38.97
C ARG A 746 9.50 11.85 -38.66
N ALA A 747 10.31 12.76 -39.20
CA ALA A 747 10.06 14.20 -39.24
C ALA A 747 9.96 14.67 -40.71
N GLN A 748 9.16 15.71 -40.97
CA GLN A 748 8.95 16.24 -42.31
C GLN A 748 8.65 17.74 -42.37
N VAL A 749 9.20 18.43 -43.37
CA VAL A 749 8.94 19.85 -43.62
C VAL A 749 8.52 20.05 -45.07
N GLY A 750 7.52 20.91 -45.27
CA GLY A 750 7.07 21.36 -46.59
C GLY A 750 8.01 22.41 -47.18
N TYR A 751 8.34 22.27 -48.46
CA TYR A 751 9.22 23.18 -49.18
C TYR A 751 8.65 23.49 -50.57
N VAL A 752 8.43 24.78 -50.86
CA VAL A 752 8.12 25.24 -52.21
C VAL A 752 9.44 25.61 -52.89
N ILE A 753 9.75 24.95 -54.01
CA ILE A 753 10.98 25.22 -54.75
C ILE A 753 10.87 26.64 -55.33
N PRO A 754 11.71 27.60 -54.90
CA PRO A 754 11.55 28.99 -55.27
C PRO A 754 11.86 29.22 -56.74
N TRP A 755 11.09 30.11 -57.36
CA TRP A 755 11.46 30.72 -58.64
C TRP A 755 12.78 31.47 -58.47
N GLY A 756 13.69 31.38 -59.46
CA GLY A 756 14.99 32.06 -59.39
C GLY A 756 16.12 31.27 -58.70
N GLY A 757 15.86 30.08 -58.16
CA GLY A 757 16.93 29.20 -57.65
C GLY A 757 17.82 28.56 -58.74
N GLY A 758 17.23 27.89 -59.72
CA GLY A 758 17.88 27.26 -60.87
C GLY A 758 17.65 25.77 -60.85
N ALA A 759 17.60 25.14 -62.02
CA ALA A 759 17.59 23.68 -62.11
C ALA A 759 18.96 23.09 -61.72
N GLY A 760 18.96 21.89 -61.15
CA GLY A 760 20.15 21.18 -60.69
C GLY A 760 20.05 20.64 -59.26
N PRO A 761 21.07 19.90 -58.81
CA PRO A 761 21.11 19.33 -57.48
C PRO A 761 21.30 20.41 -56.40
N ARG A 762 20.53 20.30 -55.32
CA ARG A 762 20.65 21.13 -54.11
C ARG A 762 20.80 20.25 -52.87
N PRO A 763 21.79 20.49 -51.99
CA PRO A 763 21.88 19.76 -50.73
C PRO A 763 20.66 20.03 -49.85
N ILE A 764 20.06 18.95 -49.35
CA ILE A 764 19.14 18.91 -48.23
C ILE A 764 19.96 18.47 -47.02
N HIS A 765 19.88 19.23 -45.93
CA HIS A 765 20.47 18.85 -44.66
C HIS A 765 19.36 18.66 -43.63
N ALA A 766 19.38 17.55 -42.89
CA ALA A 766 18.53 17.36 -41.73
C ALA A 766 19.39 17.07 -40.51
N GLU A 767 19.09 17.73 -39.39
CA GLU A 767 19.91 17.64 -38.18
C GLU A 767 19.04 17.57 -36.93
N TRP A 768 19.49 16.75 -36.00
CA TRP A 768 19.04 16.76 -34.62
C TRP A 768 20.26 16.85 -33.70
N PHE A 769 20.21 17.83 -32.79
CA PHE A 769 21.32 18.20 -31.92
C PHE A 769 21.53 17.27 -30.71
N GLY A 770 20.77 16.18 -30.61
CA GLY A 770 20.81 15.27 -29.46
C GLY A 770 20.13 15.88 -28.23
N ASP A 771 20.20 15.14 -27.13
CA ASP A 771 19.75 15.59 -25.80
C ASP A 771 20.45 14.77 -24.69
N GLY A 772 19.95 14.88 -23.45
CA GLY A 772 20.54 14.18 -22.30
C GLY A 772 20.56 12.66 -22.44
N GLY A 773 19.63 12.05 -23.19
CA GLY A 773 19.53 10.61 -23.34
C GLY A 773 20.15 10.07 -24.62
N TYR A 774 20.46 10.94 -25.59
CA TYR A 774 20.81 10.54 -26.95
C TYR A 774 21.84 11.47 -27.60
N LEU A 775 22.78 10.88 -28.34
CA LEU A 775 23.76 11.65 -29.12
C LEU A 775 23.12 12.32 -30.35
N PRO A 776 23.65 13.47 -30.81
CA PRO A 776 23.22 14.14 -32.04
C PRO A 776 23.37 13.25 -33.28
N SER A 777 22.56 13.52 -34.31
CA SER A 777 22.69 12.90 -35.62
C SER A 777 22.16 13.80 -36.72
N SER A 778 22.76 13.66 -37.90
CA SER A 778 22.38 14.40 -39.11
C SER A 778 22.48 13.50 -40.35
N CYS A 779 21.84 13.93 -41.43
CA CYS A 779 22.00 13.32 -42.74
C CYS A 779 21.93 14.37 -43.86
N ASP A 780 22.69 14.11 -44.93
CA ASP A 780 22.68 14.90 -46.14
C ASP A 780 22.02 14.13 -47.29
N ASN A 781 21.19 14.82 -48.06
CA ASN A 781 20.48 14.31 -49.23
C ASN A 781 20.49 15.34 -50.35
N THR A 782 19.97 14.97 -51.51
CA THR A 782 19.88 15.88 -52.67
C THR A 782 18.44 16.13 -53.07
N LEU A 783 18.09 17.41 -53.27
CA LEU A 783 16.92 17.85 -54.04
C LEU A 783 17.37 18.14 -55.48
N ASN A 784 17.03 17.26 -56.41
CA ASN A 784 17.23 17.51 -57.84
C ASN A 784 16.12 18.42 -58.37
N VAL A 785 16.43 19.70 -58.53
CA VAL A 785 15.47 20.69 -59.04
C VAL A 785 15.39 20.60 -60.56
N LEU A 786 14.19 20.33 -61.07
CA LEU A 786 13.91 20.28 -62.50
C LEU A 786 13.43 21.66 -62.98
N ARG A 787 13.52 21.91 -64.29
CA ARG A 787 12.88 23.08 -64.89
C ARG A 787 11.36 22.96 -64.80
N ALA A 788 10.66 24.08 -64.80
CA ALA A 788 9.21 24.11 -64.82
C ALA A 788 8.68 23.80 -66.24
N ALA A 789 7.51 23.14 -66.32
CA ALA A 789 6.91 22.86 -67.61
C ALA A 789 6.22 24.12 -68.16
N PRO A 790 6.37 24.46 -69.45
CA PRO A 790 5.68 25.59 -70.04
C PRO A 790 4.18 25.29 -70.26
N TYR A 791 3.35 26.32 -70.08
CA TYR A 791 1.95 26.36 -70.51
C TYR A 791 1.77 27.58 -71.41
N ILE A 792 1.66 27.35 -72.72
CA ILE A 792 1.46 28.39 -73.71
C ILE A 792 0.07 28.21 -74.32
N TRP A 793 -0.81 29.17 -74.11
CA TRP A 793 -2.11 29.21 -74.74
C TRP A 793 -2.11 30.29 -75.82
N VAL A 794 -2.50 29.93 -77.03
CA VAL A 794 -2.61 30.85 -78.17
C VAL A 794 -4.08 31.13 -78.42
N HIS A 795 -4.42 32.39 -78.69
CA HIS A 795 -5.81 32.77 -78.93
C HIS A 795 -6.17 32.64 -80.42
N PRO A 796 -7.27 31.96 -80.78
CA PRO A 796 -7.70 31.85 -82.17
C PRO A 796 -8.15 33.20 -82.73
N ARG A 797 -8.03 33.40 -84.04
CA ARG A 797 -8.40 34.64 -84.73
C ARG A 797 -9.17 34.37 -86.01
N SER A 798 -10.03 35.32 -86.38
CA SER A 798 -10.67 35.37 -87.70
C SER A 798 -10.49 36.76 -88.28
N VAL A 799 -10.09 36.86 -89.54
CA VAL A 799 -9.71 38.13 -90.18
C VAL A 799 -9.87 38.01 -91.70
N PRO A 800 -10.26 39.07 -92.44
CA PRO A 800 -10.28 39.00 -93.89
C PRO A 800 -8.87 38.86 -94.47
N ALA A 801 -8.74 38.28 -95.66
CA ALA A 801 -7.46 38.23 -96.38
C ALA A 801 -6.87 39.64 -96.58
N GLY A 802 -5.58 39.83 -96.30
CA GLY A 802 -4.92 41.15 -96.28
C GLY A 802 -5.22 42.00 -95.04
N GLY A 803 -6.06 41.53 -94.13
CA GLY A 803 -6.40 42.22 -92.87
C GLY A 803 -5.33 42.06 -91.78
N LEU A 804 -5.47 42.85 -90.72
CA LEU A 804 -4.55 42.85 -89.57
C LEU A 804 -5.03 41.89 -88.47
N ALA A 805 -4.33 40.77 -88.29
CA ALA A 805 -4.54 39.83 -87.19
C ALA A 805 -3.69 40.20 -85.97
N ARG A 806 -4.32 40.42 -84.80
CA ARG A 806 -3.59 40.59 -83.53
C ARG A 806 -3.28 39.23 -82.92
N LEU A 807 -2.13 38.65 -83.27
CA LEU A 807 -1.64 37.40 -82.67
C LEU A 807 -1.44 37.61 -81.16
N TYR A 808 -1.84 36.61 -80.38
CA TYR A 808 -1.95 36.73 -78.94
C TYR A 808 -1.69 35.39 -78.26
N ALA A 809 -0.80 35.37 -77.26
CA ALA A 809 -0.55 34.20 -76.44
C ALA A 809 -0.38 34.54 -74.95
N TYR A 810 -0.84 33.65 -74.06
CA TYR A 810 -0.48 33.61 -72.65
C TYR A 810 0.62 32.58 -72.45
N PHE A 811 1.73 32.97 -71.82
CA PHE A 811 2.79 32.09 -71.38
C PHE A 811 2.86 32.07 -69.85
N ARG A 812 2.61 30.88 -69.30
CA ARG A 812 2.68 30.57 -67.87
C ARG A 812 3.54 29.34 -67.67
N ALA A 813 4.01 29.10 -66.45
CA ALA A 813 4.72 27.88 -66.11
C ALA A 813 3.96 27.06 -65.08
N LEU A 814 4.11 25.73 -65.17
CA LEU A 814 3.50 24.74 -64.31
C LEU A 814 4.55 24.14 -63.35
N PRO A 815 4.15 23.84 -62.10
CA PRO A 815 2.81 24.03 -61.54
C PRO A 815 2.55 25.50 -61.13
N GLY A 816 1.26 25.86 -60.96
CA GLY A 816 0.85 27.15 -60.39
C GLY A 816 0.52 28.25 -61.40
N TYR A 817 0.66 27.98 -62.71
CA TYR A 817 0.28 28.92 -63.78
C TYR A 817 0.95 30.30 -63.63
N VAL A 818 2.19 30.34 -63.13
CA VAL A 818 2.93 31.58 -62.88
C VAL A 818 3.23 32.27 -64.21
N PRO A 819 2.76 33.51 -64.44
CA PRO A 819 3.07 34.25 -65.66
C PRO A 819 4.58 34.35 -65.88
N GLN A 820 5.01 34.08 -67.11
CA GLN A 820 6.42 34.14 -67.47
C GLN A 820 6.72 35.46 -68.15
N GLU A 821 7.13 36.46 -67.38
CA GLU A 821 7.42 37.83 -67.87
C GLU A 821 8.76 37.93 -68.60
N GLY A 822 8.84 38.80 -69.60
CA GLY A 822 10.08 39.10 -70.33
C GLY A 822 10.70 37.92 -71.08
N LYS A 823 9.95 36.83 -71.32
CA LYS A 823 10.43 35.67 -72.07
C LYS A 823 10.27 35.91 -73.57
N LEU A 824 11.31 35.58 -74.33
CA LEU A 824 11.25 35.61 -75.80
C LEU A 824 10.46 34.41 -76.32
N VAL A 825 9.40 34.67 -77.09
CA VAL A 825 8.60 33.66 -77.78
C VAL A 825 8.51 33.99 -79.27
N SER A 826 8.36 32.97 -80.11
CA SER A 826 8.29 33.11 -81.57
C SER A 826 6.89 32.76 -82.06
N PHE A 827 6.23 33.67 -82.79
CA PHE A 827 4.99 33.38 -83.49
C PHE A 827 5.27 32.81 -84.88
N LEU A 828 4.53 31.77 -85.25
CA LEU A 828 4.53 31.16 -86.58
C LEU A 828 3.11 31.05 -87.11
N VAL A 829 2.95 31.18 -88.43
CA VAL A 829 1.70 30.86 -89.17
C VAL A 829 2.00 29.77 -90.18
N ASP A 830 1.31 28.64 -90.06
CA ASP A 830 1.55 27.41 -90.84
C ASP A 830 3.02 26.94 -90.83
N GLY A 831 3.68 27.12 -89.68
CA GLY A 831 5.09 26.76 -89.49
C GLY A 831 6.08 27.78 -90.07
N THR A 832 5.61 28.85 -90.72
CA THR A 832 6.46 29.95 -91.17
C THR A 832 6.64 30.95 -90.04
N TRP A 833 7.88 31.30 -89.71
CA TRP A 833 8.18 32.31 -88.70
C TRP A 833 7.63 33.68 -89.11
N VAL A 834 6.97 34.36 -88.17
CA VAL A 834 6.36 35.68 -88.36
C VAL A 834 7.09 36.74 -87.54
N ALA A 835 7.29 36.50 -86.25
CA ALA A 835 7.91 37.47 -85.35
C ALA A 835 8.41 36.84 -84.05
N ASP A 836 9.45 37.44 -83.47
CA ASP A 836 9.85 37.19 -82.09
C ASP A 836 9.34 38.32 -81.19
N VAL A 837 8.75 37.96 -80.06
CA VAL A 837 8.11 38.88 -79.13
C VAL A 837 8.49 38.52 -77.71
N HIS A 838 8.81 39.52 -76.89
CA HIS A 838 8.94 39.33 -75.46
C HIS A 838 7.57 39.37 -74.80
N THR A 839 7.29 38.45 -73.89
CA THR A 839 6.09 38.53 -73.04
C THR A 839 6.13 39.81 -72.19
N GLY A 840 4.98 40.44 -72.03
CA GLY A 840 4.85 41.69 -71.27
C GLY A 840 5.20 41.54 -69.79
N THR A 841 5.38 42.70 -69.14
CA THR A 841 5.64 42.84 -67.69
C THR A 841 4.45 43.50 -66.99
N GLY A 842 4.39 43.40 -65.66
CA GLY A 842 3.39 44.11 -64.86
C GLY A 842 1.94 43.67 -65.17
N THR A 843 1.05 44.60 -65.55
CA THR A 843 -0.34 44.25 -65.89
C THR A 843 -0.47 43.41 -67.16
N ALA A 844 0.59 43.32 -67.97
CA ALA A 844 0.67 42.46 -69.15
C ALA A 844 1.58 41.23 -68.93
N ALA A 845 1.86 40.87 -67.68
CA ALA A 845 2.73 39.76 -67.30
C ALA A 845 2.40 38.46 -68.05
N GLY A 846 3.38 37.91 -68.75
CA GLY A 846 3.25 36.63 -69.46
C GLY A 846 2.38 36.70 -70.73
N ILE A 847 2.09 37.89 -71.26
CA ILE A 847 1.29 38.04 -72.49
C ILE A 847 2.20 38.44 -73.65
N ALA A 848 2.18 37.69 -74.76
CA ALA A 848 2.82 38.08 -76.02
C ALA A 848 1.78 38.55 -77.04
N ARG A 849 2.04 39.69 -77.71
CA ARG A 849 1.16 40.27 -78.74
C ARG A 849 1.94 40.71 -79.96
N HIS A 850 1.43 40.43 -81.16
CA HIS A 850 1.99 40.90 -82.41
C HIS A 850 0.88 41.23 -83.42
N ASP A 851 1.01 42.36 -84.11
CA ASP A 851 0.10 42.75 -85.18
C ASP A 851 0.65 42.20 -86.51
N TYR A 852 -0.05 41.22 -87.09
CA TYR A 852 0.34 40.49 -88.30
C TYR A 852 -0.58 40.83 -89.48
N VAL A 853 -0.02 41.22 -90.63
CA VAL A 853 -0.79 41.41 -91.87
C VAL A 853 -0.92 40.07 -92.58
N VAL A 854 -2.14 39.54 -92.67
CA VAL A 854 -2.42 38.21 -93.22
C VAL A 854 -2.13 38.18 -94.71
N SER A 855 -1.26 37.26 -95.13
CA SER A 855 -0.88 37.04 -96.53
C SER A 855 -1.41 35.71 -97.07
N GLU A 856 -1.97 34.88 -96.19
CA GLU A 856 -2.54 33.58 -96.48
C GLU A 856 -3.87 33.70 -97.25
N PRO A 857 -4.18 32.73 -98.13
CA PRO A 857 -5.47 32.70 -98.83
C PRO A 857 -6.64 32.44 -97.85
N PRO A 858 -7.91 32.71 -98.24
CA PRO A 858 -9.06 32.32 -97.42
C PRO A 858 -9.04 30.83 -97.06
N GLY A 859 -9.20 30.50 -95.77
CA GLY A 859 -9.00 29.15 -95.25
C GLY A 859 -8.71 29.11 -93.74
N ALA A 860 -8.52 27.91 -93.20
CA ALA A 860 -8.08 27.69 -91.83
C ALA A 860 -6.57 27.46 -91.79
N HIS A 861 -5.87 28.28 -91.02
CA HIS A 861 -4.42 28.28 -90.82
C HIS A 861 -4.09 28.04 -89.35
N THR A 862 -2.85 27.65 -89.04
CA THR A 862 -2.40 27.39 -87.67
C THR A 862 -1.51 28.52 -87.17
N ILE A 863 -1.94 29.19 -86.10
CA ILE A 863 -1.09 30.06 -85.28
C ILE A 863 -0.35 29.18 -84.29
N ARG A 864 0.97 29.30 -84.23
CA ARG A 864 1.80 28.61 -83.23
C ARG A 864 2.67 29.63 -82.51
N CYS A 865 2.86 29.44 -81.21
CA CYS A 865 3.73 30.27 -80.37
C CYS A 865 4.73 29.36 -79.65
N ASP A 866 6.02 29.51 -79.98
CA ASP A 866 7.12 28.67 -79.51
C ASP A 866 7.96 29.38 -78.45
N PHE A 867 8.37 28.62 -77.44
CA PHE A 867 9.37 29.01 -76.45
C PHE A 867 10.52 28.00 -76.47
N ALA A 868 11.74 28.48 -76.67
CA ALA A 868 12.93 27.64 -76.83
C ALA A 868 13.45 27.02 -75.52
N GLY A 869 12.87 27.37 -74.38
CA GLY A 869 13.38 26.98 -73.07
C GLY A 869 14.42 27.95 -72.52
N ASP A 870 14.64 27.92 -71.22
CA ASP A 870 15.73 28.63 -70.55
C ASP A 870 16.22 27.88 -69.30
N ALA A 871 16.95 28.56 -68.41
CA ALA A 871 17.44 27.97 -67.16
C ALA A 871 16.33 27.57 -66.17
N TRP A 872 15.09 28.02 -66.40
CA TRP A 872 13.98 28.01 -65.46
C TRP A 872 12.79 27.19 -65.96
N VAL A 873 12.49 27.28 -67.25
CA VAL A 873 11.33 26.69 -67.90
C VAL A 873 11.79 25.89 -69.11
N ASP A 874 11.26 24.68 -69.26
CA ASP A 874 11.54 23.82 -70.41
C ASP A 874 11.00 24.43 -71.72
N PRO A 875 11.55 24.03 -72.88
CA PRO A 875 10.97 24.39 -74.17
C PRO A 875 9.52 23.89 -74.31
N GLY A 876 8.70 24.63 -75.04
CA GLY A 876 7.33 24.24 -75.33
C GLY A 876 6.63 25.17 -76.30
N PHE A 877 5.38 24.85 -76.63
CA PHE A 877 4.60 25.64 -77.59
C PHE A 877 3.10 25.55 -77.31
N GLY A 878 2.36 26.49 -77.89
CA GLY A 878 0.90 26.45 -77.98
C GLY A 878 0.44 26.68 -79.42
N THR A 879 -0.76 26.21 -79.77
CA THR A 879 -1.34 26.37 -81.10
C THR A 879 -2.79 26.85 -81.04
N ALA A 880 -3.25 27.58 -82.06
CA ALA A 880 -4.64 27.96 -82.28
C ALA A 880 -4.92 28.13 -83.77
N THR A 881 -6.19 28.31 -84.15
CA THR A 881 -6.60 28.52 -85.54
C THR A 881 -6.64 30.00 -85.92
N LEU A 882 -6.14 30.33 -87.11
CA LEU A 882 -6.37 31.59 -87.82
C LEU A 882 -7.31 31.31 -89.00
N ASN A 883 -8.55 31.80 -88.94
CA ASN A 883 -9.50 31.67 -90.05
C ASN A 883 -9.45 32.92 -90.92
N VAL A 884 -9.04 32.76 -92.17
CA VAL A 884 -9.01 33.82 -93.17
C VAL A 884 -10.27 33.71 -94.03
N TYR A 885 -11.02 34.80 -94.18
CA TYR A 885 -12.29 34.82 -94.93
C TYR A 885 -12.36 35.89 -96.01
#